data_AF-A0A4S8XQS5-F1
#
_entry.id   AF-A0A4S8XQS5-F1
#
_cell.length_a   1.000
_cell.length_b   1.000
_cell.length_c   1.000
_cell.angle_alpha   90.00
_cell.angle_beta   90.00
_cell.angle_gamma   90.00
#
_symmetry.space_group_name_H-M   'P 1'
#
loop_
_entity.id
_entity.type
_entity.pdbx_description
1 polymer ?
#
loop_
_entity_poly.entity_id
_entity_poly.type
_entity_poly.pdbx_seq_one_letter_code
_entity_poly.pdbx_strand_id
1 'polypeptide(L)'
;MTARRLTNTSTSLDKVVSSSSPPRSVPPEFDRSNSASKETEKSLPVASQKSEKAAMATQGVTFASQDKLPKLPIPDLDKSCTKYLSSLRPLQSAREHTESEAAVQEFLRAEGPELQEKLKKYASGKSSYIEQFWYDSYLNFDNPVVLNLNPFFLLEDDPTPARNNQVTRAASLVISALSFVRAVRKEELEPDTIRGQPLDMYQYSRLFGTARIPTENGCQIGQDPSSKHIVVLVRGQFYWFDVLDDNNDLIMTEKDITVNLQVIVDDAQQIPIQEFARNAVGVLSTENRKIWSSLRDVLSREEGSNNSDSLNIVDSALFILCLDYTEPKSGADLCMNMLCGTSQIEDGLQVGTCTNRWYDKLQLIVCKNGSAGINFEHTGVDGHTVLRFASDVYTDTILRFARTINGKAPSLWASDSPDPAKRDPNSFGDVSTTPHRLEWDMLPEVSTAVRFAETRLADLIQQNEFATLEFMQYGKNFMTSMGFSPDAFVQMAFQAAYYGLYGRIECVYEPAMTKVFFHGRTEAIRPVTDESTEFVKLFWGDNPPSKKVEALRKACQKHTEITKECAKAQGQDRHLYALFCVWQRMIDGDEEILSQNGDSGDNLDGNSSDVMSDDDSSRSSMNRVQTNTGVMPSLFADGGWDRLNTTILSTSNCGNPSLRQFGFGPTSGDGFGIGYIIKDGSVSICASSKHRQTKRYIDAIESYFLEMRKVLRQTQRRGTNTDKLASRAREVEELKAKARPKSARLKSRGKLVDGTRTPAMESEQVSDDDGLGGYGFFDAGMLLQALKQEQGGNIKPSQKAAARNKVGKKLQLMDY
;
A
#
# COMPACT_ATOMS: atom_id res chain seq x y z
N MET A 1 -38.27 -49.48 -15.76
CA MET A 1 -38.45 -50.96 -15.86
C MET A 1 -37.14 -51.64 -15.42
N THR A 2 -37.22 -52.88 -14.90
CA THR A 2 -36.14 -53.91 -14.74
C THR A 2 -34.67 -53.50 -14.98
N ALA A 3 -33.69 -53.57 -14.06
CA ALA A 3 -33.39 -54.35 -12.83
C ALA A 3 -32.60 -55.68 -13.02
N ARG A 4 -31.74 -56.02 -12.01
CA ARG A 4 -30.69 -57.09 -11.88
C ARG A 4 -29.26 -56.61 -12.25
N ARG A 5 -28.16 -56.69 -11.48
CA ARG A 5 -27.73 -57.34 -10.18
C ARG A 5 -26.93 -58.67 -10.32
N LEU A 6 -25.84 -58.80 -9.52
CA LEU A 6 -24.91 -59.95 -9.31
C LEU A 6 -23.77 -60.07 -10.36
N THR A 7 -22.54 -60.54 -10.07
CA THR A 7 -21.97 -61.21 -8.85
C THR A 7 -20.44 -61.01 -8.69
N ASN A 8 -19.88 -61.37 -7.52
CA ASN A 8 -18.44 -61.36 -7.18
C ASN A 8 -17.61 -62.51 -7.82
N THR A 9 -16.28 -62.34 -7.89
CA THR A 9 -15.27 -63.41 -7.67
C THR A 9 -13.98 -62.84 -7.05
N SER A 10 -13.23 -63.67 -6.31
CA SER A 10 -12.06 -63.29 -5.51
C SER A 10 -10.92 -64.32 -5.63
N THR A 11 -9.65 -63.88 -5.54
CA THR A 11 -8.49 -64.74 -5.23
C THR A 11 -7.36 -63.93 -4.62
N SER A 12 -6.68 -64.50 -3.62
CA SER A 12 -5.42 -64.03 -3.01
C SER A 12 -4.28 -65.02 -3.27
N LEU A 13 -3.03 -64.68 -2.87
CA LEU A 13 -2.02 -65.65 -2.41
C LEU A 13 -0.79 -64.95 -1.77
N ASP A 14 -0.28 -65.52 -0.68
CA ASP A 14 0.78 -64.94 0.18
C ASP A 14 2.18 -65.56 -0.03
N LYS A 15 3.23 -64.79 0.32
CA LYS A 15 4.40 -65.11 1.20
C LYS A 15 5.49 -64.02 1.07
N VAL A 16 6.03 -63.36 2.11
CA VAL A 16 6.66 -63.81 3.38
C VAL A 16 8.07 -64.41 3.19
N VAL A 17 9.11 -63.77 3.76
CA VAL A 17 10.01 -64.27 4.85
C VAL A 17 10.93 -63.12 5.37
N SER A 18 11.35 -63.22 6.63
CA SER A 18 12.17 -62.35 7.52
C SER A 18 13.69 -62.21 7.15
N SER A 19 14.67 -61.65 7.92
CA SER A 19 14.90 -61.48 9.38
C SER A 19 16.12 -60.56 9.72
N SER A 20 16.09 -59.66 10.73
CA SER A 20 16.58 -59.78 12.16
C SER A 20 18.02 -59.29 12.51
N SER A 21 18.24 -58.85 13.77
CA SER A 21 19.52 -58.33 14.35
C SER A 21 20.03 -59.24 15.54
N PRO A 22 20.51 -58.86 16.78
CA PRO A 22 20.82 -57.55 17.44
C PRO A 22 22.26 -57.31 18.06
N PRO A 23 22.64 -57.46 19.37
CA PRO A 23 23.46 -56.41 20.07
C PRO A 23 24.61 -56.86 21.06
N ARG A 24 25.25 -55.88 21.78
CA ARG A 24 26.03 -55.89 23.09
C ARG A 24 27.38 -55.12 23.04
N SER A 25 28.07 -54.64 24.10
CA SER A 25 27.83 -54.39 25.57
C SER A 25 28.96 -53.51 26.21
N VAL A 26 28.85 -53.10 27.50
CA VAL A 26 29.73 -52.17 28.29
C VAL A 26 29.83 -52.64 29.76
N PRO A 27 31.00 -52.69 30.50
CA PRO A 27 31.72 -51.58 31.21
C PRO A 27 33.29 -51.78 31.19
N PRO A 28 34.21 -51.34 32.11
CA PRO A 28 34.17 -50.59 33.41
C PRO A 28 35.29 -49.50 33.63
N GLU A 29 35.77 -49.28 34.88
CA GLU A 29 36.67 -48.21 35.39
C GLU A 29 37.88 -48.75 36.21
N PHE A 30 38.86 -47.91 36.66
CA PHE A 30 39.41 -47.88 38.06
C PHE A 30 40.51 -46.79 38.37
N ASP A 31 40.16 -45.88 39.30
CA ASP A 31 40.89 -45.11 40.37
C ASP A 31 42.40 -44.66 40.42
N ARG A 32 42.57 -43.36 40.82
CA ARG A 32 43.51 -42.70 41.81
C ARG A 32 45.07 -42.63 41.76
N SER A 33 45.57 -41.38 41.65
CA SER A 33 46.68 -40.73 42.42
C SER A 33 48.16 -41.17 42.16
N ASN A 34 49.23 -40.40 42.49
CA ASN A 34 49.40 -39.20 43.33
C ASN A 34 50.62 -38.31 42.94
N SER A 35 50.60 -37.02 43.34
CA SER A 35 51.71 -36.06 43.58
C SER A 35 53.01 -36.03 42.71
N ALA A 36 53.26 -34.90 42.02
CA ALA A 36 54.39 -33.96 42.28
C ALA A 36 54.47 -32.77 41.28
N SER A 37 55.04 -31.64 41.72
CA SER A 37 55.36 -30.43 40.91
C SER A 37 56.55 -30.65 39.95
N LYS A 38 56.80 -29.88 38.88
CA LYS A 38 56.55 -28.42 38.66
C LYS A 38 56.68 -28.03 37.16
N GLU A 39 56.42 -26.75 36.87
CA GLU A 39 56.89 -25.93 35.72
C GLU A 39 56.12 -25.84 34.37
N THR A 40 55.73 -24.57 34.08
CA THR A 40 55.68 -23.87 32.78
C THR A 40 54.52 -24.10 31.79
N GLU A 41 53.47 -23.31 32.01
CA GLU A 41 52.64 -22.56 31.04
C GLU A 41 52.59 -23.00 29.55
N LYS A 42 51.44 -23.57 29.14
CA LYS A 42 50.66 -23.13 27.96
C LYS A 42 49.28 -23.82 27.93
N SER A 43 48.26 -23.15 28.46
CA SER A 43 46.88 -23.67 28.53
C SER A 43 46.02 -23.19 27.35
N LEU A 44 45.44 -24.14 26.61
CA LEU A 44 44.35 -23.91 25.67
C LEU A 44 43.00 -23.87 26.43
N PRO A 45 42.19 -22.81 26.34
CA PRO A 45 40.92 -22.73 27.07
C PRO A 45 39.72 -23.27 26.26
N VAL A 46 39.22 -24.43 26.70
CA VAL A 46 37.79 -24.82 26.78
C VAL A 46 36.91 -24.50 25.54
N ALA A 47 36.90 -25.40 24.57
CA ALA A 47 35.94 -25.41 23.46
C ALA A 47 34.69 -26.26 23.78
N SER A 48 33.93 -25.91 24.83
CA SER A 48 32.71 -26.64 25.22
C SER A 48 31.57 -25.82 25.84
N GLN A 49 31.72 -24.49 26.00
CA GLN A 49 30.68 -23.59 26.52
C GLN A 49 30.37 -22.39 25.60
N LYS A 50 30.71 -22.49 24.31
CA LYS A 50 30.36 -21.49 23.29
C LYS A 50 29.26 -21.93 22.32
N SER A 51 28.96 -23.23 22.23
CA SER A 51 27.91 -23.78 21.36
C SER A 51 26.52 -23.31 21.78
N GLU A 52 26.17 -23.39 23.06
CA GLU A 52 24.83 -23.03 23.57
C GLU A 52 24.54 -21.52 23.49
N LYS A 53 25.58 -20.66 23.47
CA LYS A 53 25.43 -19.21 23.22
C LYS A 53 25.47 -18.81 21.74
N ALA A 54 25.74 -19.75 20.84
CA ALA A 54 25.53 -19.57 19.41
C ALA A 54 24.15 -20.09 18.93
N ALA A 55 23.41 -20.77 19.81
CA ALA A 55 22.06 -21.31 19.56
C ALA A 55 20.92 -20.41 20.07
N MET A 56 21.23 -19.29 20.74
CA MET A 56 20.29 -18.17 20.81
C MET A 56 20.26 -17.52 19.42
N ALA A 57 19.21 -17.81 18.66
CA ALA A 57 18.96 -17.15 17.37
C ALA A 57 18.96 -15.63 17.58
N THR A 58 19.63 -14.91 16.69
CA THR A 58 19.52 -13.44 16.62
C THR A 58 18.11 -13.10 16.20
N GLN A 59 17.26 -12.77 17.18
CA GLN A 59 15.91 -12.24 16.95
C GLN A 59 16.02 -11.06 15.98
N GLY A 60 15.25 -11.10 14.89
CA GLY A 60 15.36 -10.13 13.82
C GLY A 60 14.96 -8.73 14.26
N VAL A 61 15.55 -7.72 13.63
CA VAL A 61 15.33 -6.33 14.01
C VAL A 61 13.94 -5.86 13.61
N THR A 62 13.42 -6.31 12.47
CA THR A 62 12.16 -5.82 11.87
C THR A 62 10.98 -5.88 12.84
N PHE A 63 10.79 -6.99 13.56
CA PHE A 63 9.66 -7.14 14.49
C PHE A 63 10.04 -6.91 15.96
N ALA A 64 11.28 -6.54 16.27
CA ALA A 64 11.83 -6.43 17.64
C ALA A 64 11.13 -5.39 18.55
N SER A 65 10.16 -4.62 18.05
CA SER A 65 9.34 -3.69 18.84
C SER A 65 7.85 -4.07 18.94
N GLN A 66 7.37 -5.09 18.23
CA GLN A 66 5.94 -5.44 18.17
C GLN A 66 5.34 -5.67 19.57
N ASP A 67 5.97 -6.51 20.39
CA ASP A 67 5.52 -6.86 21.75
C ASP A 67 5.55 -5.67 22.74
N LYS A 68 6.13 -4.53 22.34
CA LYS A 68 6.28 -3.31 23.15
C LYS A 68 5.27 -2.24 22.77
N LEU A 69 4.54 -2.41 21.65
CA LEU A 69 3.54 -1.45 21.19
C LEU A 69 2.27 -1.56 22.06
N PRO A 70 1.67 -0.42 22.46
CA PRO A 70 0.40 -0.44 23.19
C PRO A 70 -0.73 -0.98 22.29
N LYS A 71 -1.67 -1.77 22.84
CA LYS A 71 -2.91 -2.12 22.13
C LYS A 71 -3.68 -0.85 21.75
N LEU A 72 -4.35 -0.88 20.59
CA LEU A 72 -5.20 0.21 20.12
C LEU A 72 -6.33 0.51 21.14
N PRO A 73 -6.42 1.73 21.71
CA PRO A 73 -7.40 2.05 22.73
C PRO A 73 -8.81 2.17 22.15
N ILE A 74 -9.80 1.59 22.84
CA ILE A 74 -11.22 1.88 22.61
C ILE A 74 -11.52 3.26 23.23
N PRO A 75 -12.04 4.24 22.48
CA PRO A 75 -12.42 5.54 23.04
C PRO A 75 -13.59 5.47 24.03
N ASP A 76 -13.82 6.60 24.69
CA ASP A 76 -14.97 6.82 25.58
C ASP A 76 -16.23 7.14 24.77
N LEU A 77 -17.35 6.50 25.10
CA LEU A 77 -18.57 6.49 24.27
C LEU A 77 -19.16 7.91 24.08
N ASP A 78 -19.39 8.63 25.18
CA ASP A 78 -19.87 10.01 25.19
C ASP A 78 -18.96 10.95 24.39
N LYS A 79 -17.63 10.75 24.44
CA LYS A 79 -16.68 11.57 23.66
C LYS A 79 -16.74 11.28 22.17
N SER A 80 -16.84 10.02 21.75
CA SER A 80 -17.04 9.69 20.33
C SER A 80 -18.38 10.22 19.82
N CYS A 81 -19.46 10.12 20.61
CA CYS A 81 -20.77 10.67 20.28
C CYS A 81 -20.75 12.21 20.17
N THR A 82 -20.06 12.90 21.09
CA THR A 82 -19.87 14.36 21.06
C THR A 82 -19.11 14.82 19.82
N LYS A 83 -18.07 14.07 19.42
CA LYS A 83 -17.27 14.37 18.22
C LYS A 83 -18.04 14.09 16.93
N TYR A 84 -18.80 13.00 16.88
CA TYR A 84 -19.71 12.67 15.78
C TYR A 84 -20.70 13.81 15.51
N LEU A 85 -21.40 14.30 16.55
CA LEU A 85 -22.25 15.49 16.43
C LEU A 85 -21.45 16.72 15.98
N SER A 86 -20.26 16.96 16.54
CA SER A 86 -19.39 18.08 16.16
C SER A 86 -18.98 18.05 14.67
N SER A 87 -18.72 16.86 14.10
CA SER A 87 -18.41 16.67 12.68
C SER A 87 -19.64 16.77 11.77
N LEU A 88 -20.83 16.42 12.28
CA LEU A 88 -22.08 16.53 11.54
C LEU A 88 -22.64 17.96 11.48
N ARG A 89 -22.45 18.76 12.53
CA ARG A 89 -22.99 20.12 12.65
C ARG A 89 -22.76 21.03 11.42
N PRO A 90 -21.56 21.13 10.81
CA PRO A 90 -21.35 21.93 9.61
C PRO A 90 -21.94 21.33 8.32
N LEU A 91 -22.34 20.05 8.35
CA LEU A 91 -22.94 19.29 7.23
C LEU A 91 -24.48 19.24 7.29
N GLN A 92 -25.10 19.85 8.29
CA GLN A 92 -26.53 19.74 8.57
C GLN A 92 -27.22 21.11 8.69
N SER A 93 -28.51 21.15 8.35
CA SER A 93 -29.40 22.19 8.82
C SER A 93 -29.68 22.04 10.32
N ALA A 94 -30.08 23.13 10.98
CA ALA A 94 -30.38 23.09 12.42
C ALA A 94 -31.49 22.08 12.80
N ARG A 95 -32.40 21.75 11.87
CA ARG A 95 -33.41 20.71 12.08
C ARG A 95 -32.77 19.32 12.09
N GLU A 96 -32.05 18.97 11.02
CA GLU A 96 -31.38 17.67 10.90
C GLU A 96 -30.41 17.45 12.07
N HIS A 97 -29.73 18.51 12.52
CA HIS A 97 -28.82 18.42 13.65
C HIS A 97 -29.54 18.08 14.95
N THR A 98 -30.68 18.69 15.25
CA THR A 98 -31.48 18.33 16.44
C THR A 98 -32.14 16.96 16.33
N GLU A 99 -32.42 16.48 15.11
CA GLU A 99 -32.83 15.09 14.88
C GLU A 99 -31.68 14.11 15.20
N SER A 100 -30.44 14.40 14.75
CA SER A 100 -29.24 13.63 15.14
C SER A 100 -28.89 13.73 16.63
N GLU A 101 -29.02 14.91 17.26
CA GLU A 101 -28.81 15.09 18.71
C GLU A 101 -29.76 14.18 19.50
N ALA A 102 -31.04 14.13 19.13
CA ALA A 102 -32.03 13.25 19.77
C ALA A 102 -31.71 11.77 19.55
N ALA A 103 -31.30 11.37 18.34
CA ALA A 103 -30.88 10.01 18.05
C ALA A 103 -29.66 9.56 18.88
N VAL A 104 -28.64 10.43 19.00
CA VAL A 104 -27.46 10.17 19.82
C VAL A 104 -27.79 10.09 21.32
N GLN A 105 -28.69 10.94 21.82
CA GLN A 105 -29.14 10.88 23.22
C GLN A 105 -29.94 9.62 23.54
N GLU A 106 -30.75 9.11 22.60
CA GLU A 106 -31.42 7.82 22.77
C GLU A 106 -30.42 6.66 22.75
N PHE A 107 -29.47 6.65 21.81
CA PHE A 107 -28.42 5.63 21.73
C PHE A 107 -27.57 5.54 23.00
N LEU A 108 -27.17 6.69 23.57
CA LEU A 108 -26.43 6.76 24.85
C LEU A 108 -27.25 6.24 26.04
N ARG A 109 -28.58 6.25 25.95
CA ARG A 109 -29.51 5.76 26.98
C ARG A 109 -29.88 4.28 26.82
N ALA A 110 -29.87 3.78 25.58
CA ALA A 110 -30.37 2.47 25.20
C ALA A 110 -29.24 1.51 24.80
N GLU A 111 -28.98 1.29 23.51
CA GLU A 111 -28.11 0.21 23.04
C GLU A 111 -26.61 0.52 23.21
N GLY A 112 -26.21 1.78 23.18
CA GLY A 112 -24.82 2.23 23.17
C GLY A 112 -23.97 1.67 24.32
N PRO A 113 -24.40 1.77 25.59
CA PRO A 113 -23.69 1.19 26.73
C PRO A 113 -23.52 -0.34 26.65
N GLU A 114 -24.50 -1.09 26.12
CA GLU A 114 -24.38 -2.54 25.97
C GLU A 114 -23.37 -2.90 24.88
N LEU A 115 -23.44 -2.21 23.72
CA LEU A 115 -22.49 -2.38 22.63
C LEU A 115 -21.06 -2.00 23.06
N GLN A 116 -20.91 -0.98 23.92
CA GLN A 116 -19.62 -0.56 24.47
C GLN A 116 -18.95 -1.67 25.30
N GLU A 117 -19.69 -2.33 26.19
CA GLU A 117 -19.16 -3.44 26.98
C GLU A 117 -18.94 -4.70 26.13
N LYS A 118 -19.80 -4.98 25.15
CA LYS A 118 -19.59 -6.07 24.17
C LYS A 118 -18.34 -5.84 23.31
N LEU A 119 -18.07 -4.61 22.87
CA LEU A 119 -16.85 -4.27 22.13
C LEU A 119 -15.59 -4.42 23.01
N LYS A 120 -15.63 -3.97 24.27
CA LYS A 120 -14.54 -4.19 25.24
C LYS A 120 -14.27 -5.68 25.48
N LYS A 121 -15.33 -6.49 25.62
CA LYS A 121 -15.22 -7.94 25.77
C LYS A 121 -14.60 -8.58 24.52
N TYR A 122 -15.08 -8.25 23.32
CA TYR A 122 -14.53 -8.74 22.06
C TYR A 122 -13.03 -8.40 21.91
N ALA A 123 -12.64 -7.17 22.27
CA ALA A 123 -11.26 -6.71 22.15
C ALA A 123 -10.26 -7.38 23.13
N SER A 124 -10.72 -8.02 24.21
CA SER A 124 -9.80 -8.62 25.18
C SER A 124 -8.93 -9.72 24.55
N GLY A 125 -9.55 -10.57 23.73
CA GLY A 125 -8.92 -11.68 23.00
C GLY A 125 -8.35 -11.35 21.61
N LYS A 126 -8.24 -10.08 21.23
CA LYS A 126 -7.74 -9.65 19.90
C LYS A 126 -6.53 -8.71 20.00
N SER A 127 -5.67 -8.67 18.99
CA SER A 127 -4.53 -7.73 18.92
C SER A 127 -5.00 -6.27 18.93
N SER A 128 -6.04 -5.98 18.15
CA SER A 128 -6.65 -4.67 17.94
C SER A 128 -8.17 -4.84 17.83
N TYR A 129 -8.95 -3.92 18.40
CA TYR A 129 -10.42 -4.05 18.42
C TYR A 129 -11.06 -3.86 17.03
N ILE A 130 -10.37 -3.14 16.13
CA ILE A 130 -10.90 -2.71 14.83
C ILE A 130 -10.42 -3.58 13.67
N GLU A 131 -9.25 -4.22 13.79
CA GLU A 131 -8.52 -4.77 12.64
C GLU A 131 -9.36 -5.77 11.83
N GLN A 132 -10.00 -6.74 12.50
CA GLN A 132 -10.85 -7.71 11.79
C GLN A 132 -12.05 -7.04 11.11
N PHE A 133 -12.80 -6.19 11.82
CA PHE A 133 -13.93 -5.45 11.23
C PHE A 133 -13.51 -4.56 10.05
N TRP A 134 -12.25 -4.11 10.03
CA TRP A 134 -11.66 -3.33 8.95
C TRP A 134 -11.18 -4.20 7.78
N TYR A 135 -10.71 -5.44 8.00
CA TYR A 135 -10.54 -6.41 6.91
C TYR A 135 -11.90 -6.79 6.31
N ASP A 136 -12.88 -7.15 7.16
CA ASP A 136 -14.23 -7.55 6.75
C ASP A 136 -14.88 -6.47 5.85
N SER A 137 -14.69 -5.19 6.17
CA SER A 137 -15.24 -4.06 5.40
C SER A 137 -14.75 -4.01 3.95
N TYR A 138 -13.48 -4.35 3.72
CA TYR A 138 -12.92 -4.45 2.37
C TYR A 138 -13.23 -5.79 1.71
N LEU A 139 -13.13 -6.90 2.45
CA LEU A 139 -13.27 -8.27 1.92
C LEU A 139 -14.69 -8.57 1.44
N ASN A 140 -15.69 -8.08 2.16
CA ASN A 140 -17.12 -8.24 1.84
C ASN A 140 -17.65 -7.19 0.84
N PHE A 141 -16.77 -6.31 0.33
CA PHE A 141 -17.11 -5.32 -0.69
C PHE A 141 -17.20 -5.98 -2.07
N ASP A 142 -18.44 -6.16 -2.57
CA ASP A 142 -18.74 -6.84 -3.84
C ASP A 142 -18.22 -6.12 -5.10
N ASN A 143 -17.92 -4.82 -5.02
CA ASN A 143 -17.52 -4.03 -6.20
C ASN A 143 -16.11 -4.37 -6.71
N PRO A 144 -15.81 -4.11 -7.99
CA PRO A 144 -14.47 -4.18 -8.54
C PRO A 144 -13.44 -3.42 -7.69
N VAL A 145 -12.31 -4.07 -7.38
CA VAL A 145 -11.23 -3.43 -6.61
C VAL A 145 -10.50 -2.35 -7.42
N VAL A 146 -10.44 -2.48 -8.75
CA VAL A 146 -9.97 -1.41 -9.64
C VAL A 146 -10.86 -0.17 -9.51
N LEU A 147 -10.25 1.00 -9.45
CA LEU A 147 -10.87 2.33 -9.23
C LEU A 147 -11.59 2.52 -7.88
N ASN A 148 -12.30 1.53 -7.34
CA ASN A 148 -13.07 1.69 -6.10
C ASN A 148 -12.28 1.35 -4.81
N LEU A 149 -11.13 0.66 -4.91
CA LEU A 149 -10.33 0.24 -3.75
C LEU A 149 -8.81 0.41 -3.93
N ASN A 150 -8.21 -0.13 -5.00
CA ASN A 150 -6.76 -0.08 -5.20
C ASN A 150 -6.30 1.37 -5.50
N PRO A 151 -5.36 1.96 -4.75
CA PRO A 151 -4.67 3.18 -5.13
C PRO A 151 -3.48 2.89 -6.08
N PHE A 152 -2.79 3.96 -6.49
CA PHE A 152 -1.48 3.87 -7.13
C PHE A 152 -0.49 4.92 -6.62
N PHE A 153 0.80 4.57 -6.64
CA PHE A 153 1.92 5.49 -6.56
C PHE A 153 2.58 5.67 -7.93
N LEU A 154 2.96 6.90 -8.28
CA LEU A 154 3.78 7.20 -9.45
C LEU A 154 5.18 7.58 -8.98
N LEU A 155 6.18 6.77 -9.33
CA LEU A 155 7.58 6.99 -8.96
C LEU A 155 8.16 8.17 -9.75
N GLU A 156 9.11 8.90 -9.16
CA GLU A 156 9.97 9.82 -9.92
C GLU A 156 10.80 9.05 -10.97
N ASP A 157 11.21 9.73 -12.03
CA ASP A 157 12.04 9.14 -13.09
C ASP A 157 13.52 9.02 -12.64
N ASP A 158 14.24 8.03 -13.19
CA ASP A 158 15.66 7.85 -12.87
C ASP A 158 16.45 9.12 -13.24
N PRO A 159 17.28 9.68 -12.33
CA PRO A 159 18.10 10.87 -12.59
C PRO A 159 19.03 10.75 -13.81
N THR A 160 19.34 9.53 -14.26
CA THR A 160 20.07 9.21 -15.49
C THR A 160 19.08 8.82 -16.60
N PRO A 161 18.78 9.69 -17.59
CA PRO A 161 17.77 9.41 -18.62
C PRO A 161 18.02 8.14 -19.45
N ALA A 162 19.28 7.70 -19.57
CA ALA A 162 19.64 6.46 -20.25
C ALA A 162 19.19 5.18 -19.49
N ARG A 163 18.90 5.26 -18.19
CA ARG A 163 18.34 4.16 -17.40
C ARG A 163 16.82 4.05 -17.52
N ASN A 164 16.14 5.10 -18.00
CA ASN A 164 14.70 5.09 -18.28
C ASN A 164 14.32 4.33 -19.58
N ASN A 165 15.11 3.34 -19.98
CA ASN A 165 14.63 2.30 -20.90
C ASN A 165 13.75 1.32 -20.11
N GLN A 166 12.57 0.97 -20.63
CA GLN A 166 11.59 0.10 -19.97
C GLN A 166 12.21 -1.18 -19.37
N VAL A 167 12.94 -1.96 -20.16
CA VAL A 167 13.45 -3.27 -19.73
C VAL A 167 14.54 -3.12 -18.67
N THR A 168 15.44 -2.15 -18.84
CA THR A 168 16.50 -1.86 -17.85
C THR A 168 15.95 -1.29 -16.55
N ARG A 169 14.98 -0.36 -16.61
CA ARG A 169 14.33 0.19 -15.41
C ARG A 169 13.50 -0.88 -14.69
N ALA A 170 12.79 -1.73 -15.43
CA ALA A 170 12.06 -2.86 -14.86
C ALA A 170 13.00 -3.86 -14.15
N ALA A 171 14.08 -4.30 -14.79
CA ALA A 171 15.05 -5.21 -14.16
C ALA A 171 15.69 -4.59 -12.90
N SER A 172 16.04 -3.30 -12.94
CA SER A 172 16.54 -2.57 -11.78
C SER A 172 15.51 -2.48 -10.64
N LEU A 173 14.24 -2.16 -10.95
CA LEU A 173 13.15 -2.12 -9.96
C LEU A 173 12.90 -3.51 -9.34
N VAL A 174 12.93 -4.58 -10.15
CA VAL A 174 12.78 -5.97 -9.66
C VAL A 174 13.90 -6.33 -8.68
N ILE A 175 15.18 -6.06 -9.01
CA ILE A 175 16.30 -6.37 -8.11
C ILE A 175 16.18 -5.61 -6.78
N SER A 176 15.78 -4.33 -6.82
CA SER A 176 15.52 -3.55 -5.60
C SER A 176 14.32 -4.08 -4.80
N ALA A 177 13.23 -4.48 -5.47
CA ALA A 177 12.07 -5.07 -4.82
C ALA A 177 12.40 -6.41 -4.15
N LEU A 178 13.16 -7.29 -4.83
CA LEU A 178 13.63 -8.55 -4.26
C LEU A 178 14.61 -8.36 -3.10
N SER A 179 15.38 -7.28 -3.11
CA SER A 179 16.25 -6.91 -1.98
C SER A 179 15.43 -6.51 -0.75
N PHE A 180 14.30 -5.80 -0.96
CA PHE A 180 13.33 -5.51 0.10
C PHE A 180 12.58 -6.78 0.59
N VAL A 181 12.12 -7.66 -0.32
CA VAL A 181 11.51 -8.96 0.02
C VAL A 181 12.44 -9.76 0.93
N ARG A 182 13.71 -9.89 0.56
CA ARG A 182 14.74 -10.56 1.34
C ARG A 182 14.95 -9.89 2.70
N ALA A 183 15.02 -8.56 2.76
CA ALA A 183 15.18 -7.83 4.02
C ALA A 183 14.00 -8.06 4.98
N VAL A 184 12.76 -8.14 4.47
CA VAL A 184 11.59 -8.52 5.29
C VAL A 184 11.67 -9.98 5.73
N ARG A 185 11.90 -10.93 4.81
CA ARG A 185 11.92 -12.37 5.12
C ARG A 185 13.09 -12.81 6.02
N LYS A 186 14.20 -12.08 6.04
CA LYS A 186 15.33 -12.28 6.98
C LYS A 186 15.23 -11.42 8.24
N GLU A 187 14.15 -10.66 8.40
CA GLU A 187 13.92 -9.70 9.50
C GLU A 187 15.08 -8.68 9.67
N GLU A 188 15.73 -8.34 8.56
CA GLU A 188 16.84 -7.38 8.43
C GLU A 188 16.37 -5.94 8.10
N LEU A 189 15.07 -5.74 7.82
CA LEU A 189 14.53 -4.41 7.53
C LEU A 189 14.48 -3.55 8.80
N GLU A 190 15.15 -2.40 8.77
CA GLU A 190 15.15 -1.40 9.85
C GLU A 190 13.73 -0.95 10.24
N PRO A 191 13.32 -1.09 11.52
CA PRO A 191 12.00 -0.72 12.00
C PRO A 191 11.59 0.73 11.72
N ASP A 192 10.35 0.91 11.29
CA ASP A 192 9.77 2.25 11.14
C ASP A 192 9.64 2.94 12.51
N THR A 193 10.03 4.22 12.59
CA THR A 193 9.83 5.04 13.79
C THR A 193 9.35 6.44 13.42
N ILE A 194 8.52 7.04 14.28
CA ILE A 194 8.15 8.45 14.22
C ILE A 194 8.70 9.17 15.46
N ARG A 195 9.65 10.09 15.26
CA ARG A 195 10.35 10.81 16.35
C ARG A 195 10.93 9.88 17.44
N GLY A 196 11.40 8.70 17.04
CA GLY A 196 11.95 7.68 17.94
C GLY A 196 10.92 6.80 18.65
N GLN A 197 9.62 6.98 18.42
CA GLN A 197 8.60 6.00 18.80
C GLN A 197 8.49 4.92 17.71
N PRO A 198 8.61 3.63 18.02
CA PRO A 198 8.39 2.55 17.06
C PRO A 198 6.98 2.57 16.45
N LEU A 199 6.87 2.07 15.23
CA LEU A 199 5.61 1.82 14.55
C LEU A 199 5.39 0.32 14.33
N ASP A 200 4.13 -0.05 14.11
CA ASP A 200 3.72 -1.41 13.81
C ASP A 200 4.30 -1.90 12.47
N MET A 201 4.97 -3.04 12.50
CA MET A 201 5.61 -3.65 11.34
C MET A 201 4.81 -4.84 10.78
N TYR A 202 3.70 -5.26 11.41
CA TYR A 202 2.99 -6.50 11.06
C TYR A 202 2.57 -6.53 9.59
N GLN A 203 2.12 -5.41 9.04
CA GLN A 203 1.69 -5.29 7.64
C GLN A 203 2.76 -5.66 6.60
N TYR A 204 4.06 -5.56 6.92
CA TYR A 204 5.12 -5.99 5.98
C TYR A 204 5.10 -7.50 5.72
N SER A 205 4.59 -8.30 6.66
CA SER A 205 4.40 -9.74 6.45
C SER A 205 3.41 -10.05 5.32
N ARG A 206 2.45 -9.15 5.03
CA ARG A 206 1.37 -9.33 4.04
C ARG A 206 1.63 -8.60 2.71
N LEU A 207 2.84 -8.09 2.48
CA LEU A 207 3.16 -7.26 1.31
C LEU A 207 3.53 -8.07 0.06
N PHE A 208 4.03 -9.29 0.23
CA PHE A 208 4.54 -10.15 -0.86
C PHE A 208 4.01 -11.57 -0.76
N GLY A 209 4.01 -12.30 -1.87
CA GLY A 209 3.46 -13.67 -1.93
C GLY A 209 1.97 -13.73 -1.62
N THR A 210 1.30 -12.57 -1.65
CA THR A 210 -0.03 -12.35 -1.08
C THR A 210 -1.00 -11.95 -2.19
N ALA A 211 -2.24 -12.42 -2.13
CA ALA A 211 -3.30 -12.14 -3.09
C ALA A 211 -4.68 -12.07 -2.43
N ARG A 212 -5.58 -11.25 -2.97
CA ARG A 212 -6.99 -11.22 -2.58
C ARG A 212 -7.81 -12.21 -3.41
N ILE A 213 -8.08 -13.36 -2.84
CA ILE A 213 -8.84 -14.44 -3.48
C ILE A 213 -10.34 -14.24 -3.17
N PRO A 214 -11.23 -14.08 -4.17
CA PRO A 214 -12.68 -14.09 -3.93
C PRO A 214 -13.17 -15.53 -3.67
N THR A 215 -14.17 -15.67 -2.82
CA THR A 215 -14.89 -16.93 -2.55
C THR A 215 -16.40 -16.65 -2.50
N GLU A 216 -17.23 -17.70 -2.48
CA GLU A 216 -18.69 -17.59 -2.38
C GLU A 216 -19.15 -16.74 -1.17
N ASN A 217 -18.43 -16.85 -0.05
CA ASN A 217 -18.74 -16.17 1.22
C ASN A 217 -18.07 -14.79 1.38
N GLY A 218 -17.47 -14.24 0.32
CA GLY A 218 -16.68 -13.00 0.35
C GLY A 218 -15.21 -13.25 -0.02
N CYS A 219 -14.38 -12.21 -0.01
CA CYS A 219 -12.96 -12.39 -0.30
C CYS A 219 -12.17 -12.86 0.93
N GLN A 220 -11.03 -13.49 0.71
CA GLN A 220 -9.99 -13.76 1.70
C GLN A 220 -8.63 -13.24 1.22
N ILE A 221 -7.66 -13.14 2.14
CA ILE A 221 -6.26 -12.87 1.81
C ILE A 221 -5.52 -14.21 1.83
N GLY A 222 -5.17 -14.71 0.64
CA GLY A 222 -4.27 -15.85 0.49
C GLY A 222 -2.81 -15.37 0.56
N GLN A 223 -1.95 -16.17 1.18
CA GLN A 223 -0.53 -15.84 1.34
C GLN A 223 0.34 -17.10 1.25
N ASP A 224 1.38 -17.03 0.41
CA ASP A 224 2.51 -17.95 0.37
C ASP A 224 3.78 -17.25 0.90
N PRO A 225 4.23 -17.57 2.13
CA PRO A 225 5.48 -17.03 2.68
C PRO A 225 6.73 -17.66 2.07
N SER A 226 6.62 -18.77 1.32
CA SER A 226 7.72 -19.53 0.71
C SER A 226 8.00 -19.14 -0.75
N SER A 227 7.01 -18.63 -1.48
CA SER A 227 7.05 -18.16 -2.89
C SER A 227 8.42 -17.64 -3.34
N LYS A 228 8.95 -18.18 -4.45
CA LYS A 228 10.28 -17.86 -5.00
C LYS A 228 10.24 -17.04 -6.29
N HIS A 229 9.07 -16.93 -6.94
CA HIS A 229 8.87 -16.42 -8.29
C HIS A 229 8.21 -15.05 -8.35
N ILE A 230 8.34 -14.41 -9.52
CA ILE A 230 7.52 -13.27 -9.94
C ILE A 230 6.72 -13.64 -11.19
N VAL A 231 5.62 -12.91 -11.42
CA VAL A 231 4.83 -13.01 -12.65
C VAL A 231 4.91 -11.69 -13.44
N VAL A 232 5.13 -11.78 -14.74
CA VAL A 232 5.32 -10.66 -15.68
C VAL A 232 4.18 -10.63 -16.69
N LEU A 233 3.52 -9.46 -16.82
CA LEU A 233 2.41 -9.23 -17.75
C LEU A 233 2.85 -8.41 -18.98
N VAL A 234 2.97 -9.17 -20.07
CA VAL A 234 3.30 -8.94 -21.48
C VAL A 234 2.17 -8.72 -22.48
N ARG A 235 1.49 -7.56 -22.60
CA ARG A 235 0.24 -7.48 -23.42
C ARG A 235 -0.74 -8.59 -23.02
N GLY A 236 -1.20 -8.58 -21.77
CA GLY A 236 -2.16 -9.55 -21.21
C GLY A 236 -1.66 -11.00 -21.12
N GLN A 237 -0.51 -11.34 -21.70
CA GLN A 237 0.13 -12.65 -21.58
C GLN A 237 0.94 -12.71 -20.28
N PHE A 238 0.83 -13.83 -19.59
CA PHE A 238 1.42 -14.07 -18.28
C PHE A 238 2.68 -14.93 -18.45
N TYR A 239 3.77 -14.52 -17.83
CA TYR A 239 5.03 -15.26 -17.78
C TYR A 239 5.54 -15.35 -16.34
N TRP A 240 6.19 -16.43 -15.95
CA TRP A 240 6.78 -16.59 -14.62
C TRP A 240 8.19 -17.18 -14.68
N PHE A 241 8.97 -16.91 -13.64
CA PHE A 241 10.25 -17.55 -13.35
C PHE A 241 10.65 -17.29 -11.90
N ASP A 242 11.44 -18.20 -11.33
CA ASP A 242 12.03 -18.07 -10.00
C ASP A 242 13.15 -17.02 -9.97
N VAL A 243 13.22 -16.33 -8.84
CA VAL A 243 14.16 -15.24 -8.60
C VAL A 243 14.84 -15.30 -7.22
N LEU A 244 14.33 -16.13 -6.31
CA LEU A 244 14.93 -16.46 -5.00
C LEU A 244 15.17 -17.97 -4.86
N ASP A 245 16.07 -18.34 -3.94
CA ASP A 245 16.25 -19.72 -3.46
C ASP A 245 15.59 -19.96 -2.09
N ASP A 246 15.72 -21.17 -1.54
CA ASP A 246 15.23 -21.55 -0.20
C ASP A 246 15.82 -20.74 0.96
N ASN A 247 16.95 -20.05 0.75
CA ASN A 247 17.56 -19.15 1.73
C ASN A 247 17.09 -17.69 1.55
N ASN A 248 16.14 -17.43 0.64
CA ASN A 248 15.70 -16.10 0.21
C ASN A 248 16.83 -15.22 -0.34
N ASP A 249 17.92 -15.81 -0.82
CA ASP A 249 18.95 -15.10 -1.57
C ASP A 249 18.65 -15.16 -3.07
N LEU A 250 19.11 -14.15 -3.82
CA LEU A 250 18.79 -14.01 -5.25
C LEU A 250 19.54 -15.08 -6.07
N ILE A 251 18.89 -15.55 -7.14
CA ILE A 251 19.45 -16.53 -8.09
C ILE A 251 19.76 -15.93 -9.47
N MET A 252 19.39 -14.66 -9.71
CA MET A 252 19.61 -13.94 -10.97
C MET A 252 20.23 -12.56 -10.73
N THR A 253 21.14 -12.10 -11.59
CA THR A 253 21.62 -10.70 -11.57
C THR A 253 20.69 -9.78 -12.36
N GLU A 254 20.84 -8.46 -12.20
CA GLU A 254 20.10 -7.46 -13.00
C GLU A 254 20.24 -7.68 -14.51
N LYS A 255 21.38 -8.22 -14.98
CA LYS A 255 21.61 -8.54 -16.39
C LYS A 255 20.78 -9.74 -16.86
N ASP A 256 20.67 -10.76 -16.02
CA ASP A 256 19.96 -12.00 -16.36
C ASP A 256 18.45 -11.74 -16.33
N ILE A 257 17.96 -10.95 -15.37
CA ILE A 257 16.59 -10.42 -15.38
C ILE A 257 16.36 -9.52 -16.59
N THR A 258 17.30 -8.65 -16.98
CA THR A 258 17.20 -7.84 -18.22
C THR A 258 17.06 -8.74 -19.46
N VAL A 259 17.77 -9.87 -19.52
CA VAL A 259 17.64 -10.84 -20.62
C VAL A 259 16.27 -11.54 -20.58
N ASN A 260 15.83 -12.04 -19.43
CA ASN A 260 14.50 -12.67 -19.28
C ASN A 260 13.38 -11.71 -19.70
N LEU A 261 13.39 -10.47 -19.21
CA LEU A 261 12.39 -9.46 -19.56
C LEU A 261 12.43 -9.07 -21.05
N GLN A 262 13.60 -9.00 -21.69
CA GLN A 262 13.69 -8.78 -23.14
C GLN A 262 13.13 -9.97 -23.92
N VAL A 263 13.43 -11.22 -23.52
CA VAL A 263 12.90 -12.43 -24.16
C VAL A 263 11.37 -12.49 -24.05
N ILE A 264 10.81 -12.17 -22.89
CA ILE A 264 9.35 -12.06 -22.68
C ILE A 264 8.74 -10.99 -23.61
N VAL A 265 9.36 -9.82 -23.69
CA VAL A 265 8.90 -8.72 -24.57
C VAL A 265 9.00 -9.08 -26.05
N ASP A 266 10.00 -9.86 -26.46
CA ASP A 266 10.19 -10.33 -27.83
C ASP A 266 9.25 -11.50 -28.19
N ASP A 267 8.84 -12.34 -27.22
CA ASP A 267 7.81 -13.37 -27.39
C ASP A 267 6.40 -12.77 -27.49
N ALA A 268 6.01 -11.94 -26.52
CA ALA A 268 4.70 -11.31 -26.45
C ALA A 268 4.38 -10.38 -27.63
N GLN A 269 5.42 -9.95 -28.38
CA GLN A 269 5.27 -9.18 -29.62
C GLN A 269 4.91 -10.04 -30.86
N GLN A 270 5.11 -11.35 -30.82
CA GLN A 270 4.83 -12.26 -31.95
C GLN A 270 3.35 -12.65 -32.05
N ILE A 271 2.59 -12.58 -30.95
CA ILE A 271 1.15 -12.86 -30.98
C ILE A 271 0.39 -11.69 -31.67
N PRO A 272 -0.48 -11.98 -32.67
CA PRO A 272 -1.35 -10.98 -33.29
C PRO A 272 -2.30 -10.32 -32.29
N ILE A 273 -2.61 -9.05 -32.50
CA ILE A 273 -3.42 -8.26 -31.54
C ILE A 273 -4.83 -8.86 -31.32
N GLN A 274 -5.39 -9.50 -32.35
CA GLN A 274 -6.70 -10.17 -32.30
C GLN A 274 -6.70 -11.51 -31.54
N GLU A 275 -5.53 -12.12 -31.34
CA GLU A 275 -5.34 -13.35 -30.54
C GLU A 275 -5.04 -12.98 -29.08
N PHE A 276 -4.20 -11.96 -28.85
CA PHE A 276 -3.96 -11.37 -27.55
C PHE A 276 -5.27 -10.96 -26.84
N ALA A 277 -6.11 -10.13 -27.47
CA ALA A 277 -7.31 -9.59 -26.83
C ALA A 277 -8.27 -10.70 -26.32
N ARG A 278 -8.43 -11.77 -27.11
CA ARG A 278 -9.30 -12.92 -26.73
C ARG A 278 -8.83 -13.65 -25.49
N ASN A 279 -7.53 -13.61 -25.20
CA ASN A 279 -6.88 -14.35 -24.12
C ASN A 279 -6.54 -13.44 -22.93
N ALA A 280 -7.17 -12.25 -22.83
CA ALA A 280 -6.88 -11.22 -21.83
C ALA A 280 -7.40 -11.54 -20.41
N VAL A 281 -7.20 -12.76 -19.90
CA VAL A 281 -7.74 -13.29 -18.63
C VAL A 281 -7.53 -12.36 -17.42
N GLY A 282 -6.50 -11.51 -17.44
CA GLY A 282 -6.28 -10.48 -16.42
C GLY A 282 -7.45 -9.52 -16.18
N VAL A 283 -8.31 -9.26 -17.18
CA VAL A 283 -9.51 -8.41 -16.99
C VAL A 283 -10.51 -9.02 -16.00
N LEU A 284 -10.51 -10.34 -15.78
CA LEU A 284 -11.44 -10.98 -14.84
C LEU A 284 -11.20 -10.52 -13.40
N SER A 285 -9.98 -10.12 -13.05
CA SER A 285 -9.66 -9.47 -11.76
C SER A 285 -10.37 -8.12 -11.54
N THR A 286 -11.01 -7.56 -12.58
CA THR A 286 -11.81 -6.32 -12.53
C THR A 286 -13.33 -6.55 -12.42
N GLU A 287 -13.79 -7.80 -12.34
CA GLU A 287 -15.21 -8.10 -12.15
C GLU A 287 -15.73 -7.78 -10.74
N ASN A 288 -17.05 -7.77 -10.62
CA ASN A 288 -17.73 -7.89 -9.33
C ASN A 288 -17.21 -9.15 -8.60
N ARG A 289 -16.97 -9.06 -7.29
CA ARG A 289 -16.24 -10.11 -6.54
C ARG A 289 -16.95 -11.47 -6.52
N LYS A 290 -18.28 -11.50 -6.54
CA LYS A 290 -19.07 -12.75 -6.63
C LYS A 290 -19.00 -13.36 -8.03
N ILE A 291 -19.08 -12.52 -9.07
CA ILE A 291 -18.84 -12.96 -10.46
C ILE A 291 -17.40 -13.51 -10.60
N TRP A 292 -16.41 -12.84 -10.02
CA TRP A 292 -15.02 -13.29 -10.08
C TRP A 292 -14.77 -14.58 -9.29
N SER A 293 -15.47 -14.82 -8.16
CA SER A 293 -15.47 -16.13 -7.48
C SER A 293 -15.93 -17.23 -8.42
N SER A 294 -17.16 -17.14 -8.95
CA SER A 294 -17.73 -18.19 -9.80
C SER A 294 -16.92 -18.45 -11.08
N LEU A 295 -16.15 -17.47 -11.55
CA LEU A 295 -15.23 -17.63 -12.68
C LEU A 295 -13.90 -18.26 -12.27
N ARG A 296 -13.39 -18.02 -11.05
CA ARG A 296 -12.27 -18.78 -10.50
C ARG A 296 -12.66 -20.23 -10.25
N ASP A 297 -13.85 -20.49 -9.73
CA ASP A 297 -14.39 -21.86 -9.54
C ASP A 297 -14.47 -22.64 -10.87
N VAL A 298 -14.68 -21.95 -12.00
CA VAL A 298 -14.62 -22.52 -13.36
C VAL A 298 -13.18 -22.74 -13.84
N LEU A 299 -12.22 -21.90 -13.44
CA LEU A 299 -10.79 -22.04 -13.76
C LEU A 299 -10.11 -23.16 -12.93
N SER A 300 -10.48 -23.33 -11.67
CA SER A 300 -9.91 -24.33 -10.74
C SER A 300 -10.70 -25.64 -10.64
N ARG A 301 -11.82 -25.78 -11.37
CA ARG A 301 -12.74 -26.94 -11.34
C ARG A 301 -12.04 -28.30 -11.43
N GLU A 302 -10.96 -28.36 -12.20
CA GLU A 302 -10.12 -29.54 -12.38
C GLU A 302 -8.75 -29.25 -11.76
N GLU A 303 -8.48 -29.87 -10.62
CA GLU A 303 -7.19 -29.78 -9.92
C GLU A 303 -6.07 -30.38 -10.79
N GLY A 304 -4.91 -29.72 -10.86
CA GLY A 304 -3.84 -30.07 -11.80
C GLY A 304 -4.19 -29.79 -13.28
N SER A 305 -5.22 -28.99 -13.55
CA SER A 305 -5.43 -28.41 -14.89
C SER A 305 -4.55 -27.18 -15.09
N ASN A 306 -4.21 -26.93 -16.36
CA ASN A 306 -3.40 -25.79 -16.80
C ASN A 306 -3.94 -24.43 -16.32
N ASN A 307 -5.27 -24.28 -16.21
CA ASN A 307 -5.91 -23.10 -15.61
C ASN A 307 -5.71 -23.02 -14.09
N SER A 308 -5.91 -24.13 -13.36
CA SER A 308 -5.74 -24.19 -11.90
C SER A 308 -4.30 -23.88 -11.50
N ASP A 309 -3.33 -24.49 -12.19
CA ASP A 309 -1.91 -24.31 -11.91
C ASP A 309 -1.45 -22.88 -12.26
N SER A 310 -1.91 -22.35 -13.40
CA SER A 310 -1.68 -20.94 -13.77
C SER A 310 -2.24 -19.97 -12.72
N LEU A 311 -3.43 -20.24 -12.18
CA LEU A 311 -4.06 -19.41 -11.16
C LEU A 311 -3.27 -19.47 -9.83
N ASN A 312 -2.85 -20.66 -9.41
CA ASN A 312 -2.01 -20.88 -8.24
C ASN A 312 -0.65 -20.17 -8.35
N ILE A 313 0.00 -20.24 -9.52
CA ILE A 313 1.27 -19.52 -9.80
C ILE A 313 1.07 -18.00 -9.71
N VAL A 314 -0.04 -17.46 -10.25
CA VAL A 314 -0.34 -16.03 -10.19
C VAL A 314 -0.63 -15.56 -8.76
N ASP A 315 -1.44 -16.30 -7.99
CA ASP A 315 -1.80 -15.91 -6.62
C ASP A 315 -0.62 -16.04 -5.64
N SER A 316 0.21 -17.07 -5.76
CA SER A 316 1.40 -17.26 -4.92
C SER A 316 2.54 -16.28 -5.20
N ALA A 317 2.67 -15.76 -6.43
CA ALA A 317 3.82 -14.94 -6.85
C ALA A 317 4.14 -13.76 -5.91
N LEU A 318 5.43 -13.47 -5.73
CA LEU A 318 5.94 -12.42 -4.84
C LEU A 318 5.26 -11.06 -5.09
N PHE A 319 5.21 -10.66 -6.36
CA PHE A 319 4.49 -9.51 -6.90
C PHE A 319 4.34 -9.67 -8.42
N ILE A 320 3.51 -8.82 -9.03
CA ILE A 320 3.32 -8.77 -10.48
C ILE A 320 4.18 -7.64 -11.10
N LEU A 321 4.69 -7.84 -12.32
CA LEU A 321 5.39 -6.84 -13.12
C LEU A 321 4.69 -6.62 -14.47
N CYS A 322 4.04 -5.48 -14.66
CA CYS A 322 3.35 -5.13 -15.91
C CYS A 322 4.27 -4.29 -16.80
N LEU A 323 4.65 -4.81 -17.98
CA LEU A 323 5.41 -4.05 -18.97
C LEU A 323 4.46 -3.46 -20.02
N ASP A 324 4.09 -2.20 -19.82
CA ASP A 324 3.12 -1.52 -20.68
C ASP A 324 3.74 -0.98 -21.96
N TYR A 325 3.15 -1.31 -23.11
CA TYR A 325 3.56 -0.84 -24.44
C TYR A 325 3.17 0.61 -24.74
N THR A 326 2.53 1.32 -23.80
CA THR A 326 2.08 2.72 -23.95
C THR A 326 3.14 3.73 -23.49
N GLU A 327 3.02 4.96 -24.02
CA GLU A 327 3.85 6.12 -23.69
C GLU A 327 2.92 7.30 -23.31
N PRO A 328 2.50 7.41 -22.04
CA PRO A 328 1.55 8.44 -21.60
C PRO A 328 2.12 9.85 -21.77
N LYS A 329 1.28 10.81 -22.19
CA LYS A 329 1.74 12.13 -22.66
C LYS A 329 1.53 13.25 -21.63
N SER A 330 0.54 13.10 -20.75
CA SER A 330 0.24 14.02 -19.66
C SER A 330 0.32 13.31 -18.30
N GLY A 331 0.41 14.09 -17.22
CA GLY A 331 0.34 13.56 -15.85
C GLY A 331 -0.97 12.84 -15.57
N ALA A 332 -2.08 13.30 -16.15
CA ALA A 332 -3.39 12.65 -16.02
C ALA A 332 -3.43 11.29 -16.74
N ASP A 333 -2.96 11.21 -17.99
CA ASP A 333 -2.87 9.94 -18.74
C ASP A 333 -2.02 8.91 -17.97
N LEU A 334 -0.93 9.38 -17.36
CA LEU A 334 0.02 8.55 -16.63
C LEU A 334 -0.58 8.04 -15.31
N CYS A 335 -1.26 8.91 -14.55
CA CYS A 335 -1.99 8.52 -13.34
C CYS A 335 -3.13 7.54 -13.64
N MET A 336 -3.93 7.81 -14.67
CA MET A 336 -4.97 6.91 -15.19
C MET A 336 -4.38 5.54 -15.54
N ASN A 337 -3.26 5.50 -16.27
CA ASN A 337 -2.61 4.25 -16.65
C ASN A 337 -2.13 3.43 -15.45
N MET A 338 -1.63 4.07 -14.39
CA MET A 338 -1.21 3.38 -13.16
C MET A 338 -2.40 2.90 -12.31
N LEU A 339 -3.58 3.52 -12.43
CA LEU A 339 -4.78 3.11 -11.70
C LEU A 339 -5.61 2.05 -12.44
N CYS A 340 -6.09 2.36 -13.64
CA CYS A 340 -7.02 1.52 -14.41
C CYS A 340 -6.47 1.06 -15.77
N GLY A 341 -5.26 1.50 -16.15
CA GLY A 341 -4.76 1.33 -17.51
C GLY A 341 -5.47 2.26 -18.51
N THR A 342 -5.23 2.03 -19.80
CA THR A 342 -5.95 2.71 -20.90
C THR A 342 -6.97 1.77 -21.51
N SER A 343 -8.13 2.30 -21.93
CA SER A 343 -9.05 1.61 -22.85
C SER A 343 -8.85 2.17 -24.26
N GLN A 344 -8.53 1.28 -25.22
CA GLN A 344 -8.32 1.60 -26.63
C GLN A 344 -8.93 0.48 -27.49
N ILE A 345 -9.61 0.83 -28.59
CA ILE A 345 -10.31 -0.11 -29.46
C ILE A 345 -9.66 -0.13 -30.84
N GLU A 346 -9.16 -1.29 -31.27
CA GLU A 346 -8.65 -1.55 -32.62
C GLU A 346 -9.41 -2.76 -33.21
N ASP A 347 -9.82 -2.68 -34.48
CA ASP A 347 -10.67 -3.68 -35.16
C ASP A 347 -11.94 -4.13 -34.40
N GLY A 348 -12.40 -3.33 -33.41
CA GLY A 348 -13.54 -3.67 -32.54
C GLY A 348 -13.19 -4.52 -31.31
N LEU A 349 -11.91 -4.67 -30.97
CA LEU A 349 -11.40 -5.41 -29.82
C LEU A 349 -10.78 -4.48 -28.77
N GLN A 350 -10.81 -4.85 -27.49
CA GLN A 350 -10.21 -4.08 -26.40
C GLN A 350 -8.70 -4.36 -26.33
N VAL A 351 -7.88 -3.38 -26.74
CA VAL A 351 -6.42 -3.53 -26.88
C VAL A 351 -5.63 -2.48 -26.11
N GLY A 352 -6.23 -1.91 -25.06
CA GLY A 352 -5.59 -0.95 -24.18
C GLY A 352 -4.93 -1.62 -22.96
N THR A 353 -4.05 -0.90 -22.26
CA THR A 353 -3.26 -1.41 -21.12
C THR A 353 -4.09 -1.82 -19.89
N CYS A 354 -5.40 -1.53 -19.86
CA CYS A 354 -6.33 -2.10 -18.87
C CYS A 354 -6.37 -3.64 -18.87
N THR A 355 -6.07 -4.27 -20.01
CA THR A 355 -5.94 -5.74 -20.18
C THR A 355 -4.62 -6.31 -19.62
N ASN A 356 -3.68 -5.47 -19.23
CA ASN A 356 -2.31 -5.84 -18.85
C ASN A 356 -2.09 -5.75 -17.33
N ARG A 357 -3.01 -6.29 -16.53
CA ARG A 357 -3.09 -6.10 -15.06
C ARG A 357 -3.57 -7.37 -14.35
N TRP A 358 -3.25 -7.45 -13.04
CA TRP A 358 -3.90 -8.38 -12.10
C TRP A 358 -4.17 -7.66 -10.79
N TYR A 359 -5.42 -7.26 -10.57
CA TYR A 359 -5.77 -6.31 -9.50
C TYR A 359 -5.88 -6.93 -8.10
N ASP A 360 -5.88 -8.25 -7.98
CA ASP A 360 -5.89 -8.98 -6.70
C ASP A 360 -4.54 -8.90 -5.95
N LYS A 361 -3.49 -8.26 -6.51
CA LYS A 361 -2.11 -8.29 -6.01
C LYS A 361 -1.38 -6.94 -6.08
N LEU A 362 -0.25 -6.84 -5.38
CA LEU A 362 0.78 -5.82 -5.59
C LEU A 362 1.37 -5.96 -7.00
N GLN A 363 1.33 -4.89 -7.80
CA GLN A 363 1.84 -4.85 -9.16
C GLN A 363 2.73 -3.62 -9.44
N LEU A 364 3.97 -3.87 -9.85
CA LEU A 364 4.89 -2.87 -10.40
C LEU A 364 4.54 -2.64 -11.88
N ILE A 365 4.33 -1.40 -12.30
CA ILE A 365 3.96 -1.06 -13.68
C ILE A 365 5.07 -0.22 -14.29
N VAL A 366 5.57 -0.59 -15.47
CA VAL A 366 6.61 0.16 -16.19
C VAL A 366 6.18 0.41 -17.64
N CYS A 367 5.96 1.67 -17.98
CA CYS A 367 5.60 2.11 -19.34
C CYS A 367 6.80 2.01 -20.31
N LYS A 368 6.51 2.05 -21.62
CA LYS A 368 7.50 1.93 -22.70
C LYS A 368 8.51 3.08 -22.74
N ASN A 369 8.12 4.25 -22.25
CA ASN A 369 8.99 5.42 -22.01
C ASN A 369 9.81 5.33 -20.70
N GLY A 370 9.70 4.23 -19.96
CA GLY A 370 10.36 4.01 -18.67
C GLY A 370 9.61 4.49 -17.44
N SER A 371 8.60 5.37 -17.57
CA SER A 371 7.86 5.90 -16.42
C SER A 371 7.19 4.76 -15.63
N ALA A 372 7.42 4.71 -14.33
CA ALA A 372 7.07 3.56 -13.49
C ALA A 372 6.18 3.94 -12.29
N GLY A 373 5.34 3.00 -11.88
CA GLY A 373 4.43 3.15 -10.75
C GLY A 373 4.15 1.83 -10.04
N ILE A 374 3.37 1.90 -8.98
CA ILE A 374 2.96 0.77 -8.15
C ILE A 374 1.46 0.86 -7.94
N ASN A 375 0.71 -0.19 -8.30
CA ASN A 375 -0.70 -0.35 -7.93
C ASN A 375 -0.78 -1.51 -6.94
N PHE A 376 -1.67 -1.42 -5.94
CA PHE A 376 -1.75 -2.44 -4.88
C PHE A 376 -3.15 -2.64 -4.34
N GLU A 377 -3.44 -3.87 -3.93
CA GLU A 377 -4.65 -4.22 -3.20
C GLU A 377 -4.55 -3.67 -1.75
N HIS A 378 -5.56 -2.92 -1.32
CA HIS A 378 -5.51 -2.10 -0.09
C HIS A 378 -6.09 -2.81 1.16
N THR A 379 -6.62 -4.02 1.03
CA THR A 379 -7.20 -4.74 2.17
C THR A 379 -6.11 -5.15 3.15
N GLY A 380 -5.07 -5.80 2.64
CA GLY A 380 -3.96 -6.37 3.44
C GLY A 380 -3.01 -5.34 4.05
N VAL A 381 -2.84 -4.17 3.43
CA VAL A 381 -1.81 -3.18 3.77
C VAL A 381 -2.33 -1.74 3.64
N ASP A 382 -1.97 -0.87 4.58
CA ASP A 382 -2.23 0.57 4.47
C ASP A 382 -1.12 1.25 3.66
N GLY A 383 -1.44 2.39 3.03
CA GLY A 383 -0.53 3.11 2.13
C GLY A 383 0.84 3.48 2.70
N HIS A 384 0.99 3.61 4.02
CA HIS A 384 2.30 3.82 4.68
C HIS A 384 3.30 2.70 4.39
N THR A 385 2.85 1.45 4.54
CA THR A 385 3.66 0.24 4.42
C THR A 385 4.15 0.07 2.97
N VAL A 386 3.28 0.37 1.99
CA VAL A 386 3.67 0.35 0.56
C VAL A 386 4.51 1.57 0.18
N LEU A 387 4.37 2.71 0.87
CA LEU A 387 5.22 3.89 0.64
C LEU A 387 6.65 3.68 1.11
N ARG A 388 6.88 3.00 2.23
CA ARG A 388 8.22 2.56 2.66
C ARG A 388 8.87 1.71 1.56
N PHE A 389 8.15 0.71 1.06
CA PHE A 389 8.60 -0.12 -0.06
C PHE A 389 8.94 0.71 -1.30
N ALA A 390 8.07 1.63 -1.73
CA ALA A 390 8.33 2.52 -2.87
C ALA A 390 9.58 3.41 -2.66
N SER A 391 9.74 3.94 -1.45
CA SER A 391 10.85 4.79 -1.02
C SER A 391 12.19 4.04 -1.06
N ASP A 392 12.23 2.86 -0.47
CA ASP A 392 13.44 2.05 -0.32
C ASP A 392 13.85 1.43 -1.66
N VAL A 393 12.88 0.94 -2.45
CA VAL A 393 13.12 0.46 -3.82
C VAL A 393 13.72 1.57 -4.68
N TYR A 394 13.10 2.74 -4.74
CA TYR A 394 13.62 3.88 -5.52
C TYR A 394 15.03 4.28 -5.06
N THR A 395 15.24 4.43 -3.75
CA THR A 395 16.52 4.83 -3.17
C THR A 395 17.63 3.81 -3.48
N ASP A 396 17.34 2.51 -3.38
CA ASP A 396 18.29 1.45 -3.72
C ASP A 396 18.61 1.40 -5.22
N THR A 397 17.67 1.67 -6.14
CA THR A 397 18.01 1.77 -7.58
C THR A 397 19.05 2.86 -7.88
N ILE A 398 19.09 3.93 -7.07
CA ILE A 398 20.08 5.01 -7.16
C ILE A 398 21.37 4.61 -6.44
N LEU A 399 21.30 4.07 -5.22
CA LEU A 399 22.48 3.66 -4.46
C LEU A 399 23.25 2.50 -5.13
N ARG A 400 22.58 1.53 -5.75
CA ARG A 400 23.24 0.47 -6.54
C ARG A 400 23.95 1.04 -7.77
N PHE A 401 23.36 2.02 -8.46
CA PHE A 401 24.03 2.70 -9.57
C PHE A 401 25.27 3.48 -9.09
N ALA A 402 25.14 4.25 -8.00
CA ALA A 402 26.27 4.91 -7.37
C ALA A 402 27.37 3.91 -6.96
N ARG A 403 27.02 2.71 -6.45
CA ARG A 403 27.96 1.61 -6.17
C ARG A 403 28.70 1.12 -7.42
N THR A 404 28.09 1.12 -8.62
CA THR A 404 28.78 0.75 -9.87
C THR A 404 29.83 1.76 -10.33
N ILE A 405 29.66 3.05 -10.01
CA ILE A 405 30.60 4.13 -10.34
C ILE A 405 31.68 4.26 -9.25
N ASN A 406 31.26 4.14 -7.99
CA ASN A 406 32.08 4.27 -6.80
C ASN A 406 31.69 3.18 -5.80
N GLY A 407 32.46 2.09 -5.75
CA GLY A 407 32.24 0.94 -4.84
C GLY A 407 32.38 1.22 -3.34
N LYS A 408 32.38 2.50 -2.93
CA LYS A 408 32.26 2.97 -1.54
C LYS A 408 30.93 3.69 -1.25
N ALA A 409 30.03 3.79 -2.23
CA ALA A 409 28.66 4.25 -1.97
C ALA A 409 27.94 3.24 -1.04
N PRO A 410 27.08 3.70 -0.11
CA PRO A 410 26.46 2.83 0.88
C PRO A 410 25.42 1.89 0.27
N SER A 411 25.15 0.78 0.95
CA SER A 411 23.93 -0.02 0.76
C SER A 411 22.79 0.56 1.61
N LEU A 412 21.55 0.22 1.26
CA LEU A 412 20.38 0.43 2.12
C LEU A 412 20.12 -0.78 3.04
N TRP A 413 20.58 -1.97 2.64
CA TRP A 413 20.29 -3.24 3.28
C TRP A 413 21.39 -3.63 4.28
N ALA A 414 21.00 -4.27 5.39
CA ALA A 414 21.94 -4.72 6.42
C ALA A 414 22.89 -5.83 5.94
N SER A 415 22.41 -6.73 5.07
CA SER A 415 23.26 -7.64 4.28
C SER A 415 22.89 -7.61 2.79
N ASP A 416 23.88 -7.75 1.91
CA ASP A 416 23.65 -7.99 0.48
C ASP A 416 23.48 -9.50 0.22
N SER A 417 22.68 -9.88 -0.78
CA SER A 417 22.64 -11.27 -1.29
C SER A 417 24.00 -11.68 -1.86
N PRO A 418 24.45 -12.95 -1.69
CA PRO A 418 25.61 -13.46 -2.40
C PRO A 418 25.43 -13.33 -3.93
N ASP A 419 26.47 -12.89 -4.64
CA ASP A 419 26.41 -12.60 -6.08
C ASP A 419 26.06 -13.85 -6.91
N PRO A 420 24.89 -13.91 -7.58
CA PRO A 420 24.47 -15.07 -8.34
C PRO A 420 25.47 -15.52 -9.41
N ALA A 421 26.18 -14.58 -10.04
CA ALA A 421 27.18 -14.87 -11.08
C ALA A 421 28.49 -15.47 -10.52
N LYS A 422 28.59 -15.66 -9.19
CA LYS A 422 29.69 -16.35 -8.51
C LYS A 422 29.27 -17.63 -7.78
N ARG A 423 27.98 -17.98 -7.81
CA ARG A 423 27.44 -19.20 -7.19
C ARG A 423 27.48 -20.37 -8.17
N ASP A 424 27.47 -21.59 -7.62
CA ASP A 424 27.17 -22.79 -8.40
C ASP A 424 25.66 -22.81 -8.70
N PRO A 425 25.19 -22.92 -9.95
CA PRO A 425 23.75 -23.04 -10.25
C PRO A 425 23.07 -24.20 -9.52
N ASN A 426 23.78 -25.29 -9.22
CA ASN A 426 23.25 -26.41 -8.43
C ASN A 426 22.98 -26.03 -6.95
N SER A 427 23.48 -24.88 -6.48
CA SER A 427 23.25 -24.36 -5.12
C SER A 427 22.00 -23.48 -4.99
N PHE A 428 21.19 -23.35 -6.04
CA PHE A 428 19.93 -22.62 -6.02
C PHE A 428 18.72 -23.47 -5.58
N GLY A 429 18.90 -24.79 -5.47
CA GLY A 429 17.81 -25.74 -5.20
C GLY A 429 17.03 -26.09 -6.47
N ASP A 430 15.77 -26.52 -6.29
CA ASP A 430 14.84 -26.72 -7.38
C ASP A 430 14.13 -25.39 -7.70
N VAL A 431 14.45 -24.81 -8.85
CA VAL A 431 14.02 -23.48 -9.31
C VAL A 431 14.06 -23.37 -10.84
N SER A 432 13.04 -22.76 -11.46
CA SER A 432 13.06 -22.45 -12.90
C SER A 432 13.44 -21.00 -13.18
N THR A 433 14.68 -20.81 -13.64
CA THR A 433 15.24 -19.50 -14.04
C THR A 433 14.87 -19.09 -15.47
N THR A 434 14.19 -19.95 -16.23
CA THR A 434 13.76 -19.68 -17.63
C THR A 434 12.33 -19.13 -17.61
N PRO A 435 11.99 -18.07 -18.37
CA PRO A 435 10.61 -17.60 -18.46
C PRO A 435 9.68 -18.64 -19.05
N HIS A 436 8.74 -19.13 -18.24
CA HIS A 436 7.63 -19.97 -18.67
C HIS A 436 6.42 -19.08 -18.95
N ARG A 437 5.79 -19.23 -20.12
CA ARG A 437 4.49 -18.61 -20.40
C ARG A 437 3.38 -19.46 -19.78
N LEU A 438 2.47 -18.83 -19.04
CA LEU A 438 1.22 -19.47 -18.65
C LEU A 438 0.26 -19.42 -19.84
N GLU A 439 -0.26 -20.58 -20.24
CA GLU A 439 -1.30 -20.68 -21.26
C GLU A 439 -2.64 -20.92 -20.55
N TRP A 440 -3.70 -20.22 -20.95
CA TRP A 440 -5.02 -20.39 -20.34
C TRP A 440 -5.91 -21.22 -21.26
N ASP A 441 -6.53 -22.27 -20.70
CA ASP A 441 -7.49 -23.10 -21.41
C ASP A 441 -8.81 -22.33 -21.50
N MET A 442 -9.01 -21.64 -22.61
CA MET A 442 -10.12 -20.72 -22.87
C MET A 442 -11.46 -21.46 -23.07
N LEU A 443 -12.02 -21.96 -21.97
CA LEU A 443 -13.35 -22.56 -21.91
C LEU A 443 -14.43 -21.59 -22.48
N PRO A 444 -15.57 -22.09 -23.00
CA PRO A 444 -16.64 -21.24 -23.53
C PRO A 444 -17.14 -20.19 -22.53
N GLU A 445 -17.22 -20.56 -21.25
CA GLU A 445 -17.62 -19.72 -20.14
C GLU A 445 -16.59 -18.60 -19.89
N VAL A 446 -15.30 -18.96 -19.78
CA VAL A 446 -14.17 -18.03 -19.58
C VAL A 446 -14.05 -17.06 -20.76
N SER A 447 -14.14 -17.57 -21.99
CA SER A 447 -14.11 -16.76 -23.23
C SER A 447 -15.25 -15.75 -23.29
N THR A 448 -16.44 -16.13 -22.80
CA THR A 448 -17.61 -15.25 -22.72
C THR A 448 -17.45 -14.22 -21.61
N ALA A 449 -16.90 -14.63 -20.46
CA ALA A 449 -16.64 -13.77 -19.32
C ALA A 449 -15.60 -12.68 -19.61
N VAL A 450 -14.47 -13.02 -20.25
CA VAL A 450 -13.43 -12.05 -20.64
C VAL A 450 -14.04 -10.91 -21.46
N ARG A 451 -14.87 -11.24 -22.47
CA ARG A 451 -15.55 -10.23 -23.30
C ARG A 451 -16.48 -9.30 -22.51
N PHE A 452 -17.19 -9.82 -21.50
CA PHE A 452 -18.07 -9.00 -20.66
C PHE A 452 -17.27 -8.15 -19.65
N ALA A 453 -16.19 -8.70 -19.09
CA ALA A 453 -15.28 -7.98 -18.21
C ALA A 453 -14.54 -6.86 -18.96
N GLU A 454 -14.04 -7.09 -20.18
CA GLU A 454 -13.51 -6.06 -21.08
C GLU A 454 -14.50 -4.90 -21.25
N THR A 455 -15.78 -5.22 -21.51
CA THR A 455 -16.83 -4.22 -21.75
C THR A 455 -17.12 -3.41 -20.47
N ARG A 456 -17.27 -4.09 -19.33
CA ARG A 456 -17.51 -3.46 -18.01
C ARG A 456 -16.33 -2.59 -17.57
N LEU A 457 -15.10 -3.05 -17.81
CA LEU A 457 -13.88 -2.31 -17.52
C LEU A 457 -13.75 -1.09 -18.43
N ALA A 458 -14.08 -1.22 -19.71
CA ALA A 458 -14.13 -0.08 -20.64
C ALA A 458 -15.15 0.98 -20.18
N ASP A 459 -16.39 0.57 -19.87
CA ASP A 459 -17.43 1.46 -19.35
C ASP A 459 -16.99 2.15 -18.05
N LEU A 460 -16.46 1.39 -17.08
CA LEU A 460 -15.96 1.92 -15.81
C LEU A 460 -14.79 2.90 -16.01
N ILE A 461 -13.90 2.64 -16.97
CA ILE A 461 -12.83 3.56 -17.36
C ILE A 461 -13.40 4.85 -17.95
N GLN A 462 -14.34 4.78 -18.90
CA GLN A 462 -14.94 5.96 -19.54
C GLN A 462 -15.85 6.78 -18.60
N GLN A 463 -16.31 6.17 -17.49
CA GLN A 463 -17.03 6.88 -16.42
C GLN A 463 -16.12 7.77 -15.56
N ASN A 464 -14.81 7.46 -15.47
CA ASN A 464 -13.88 8.14 -14.57
C ASN A 464 -12.99 9.16 -15.33
N GLU A 465 -12.93 10.37 -14.80
CA GLU A 465 -12.02 11.44 -15.23
C GLU A 465 -10.80 11.55 -14.30
N PHE A 466 -9.69 12.04 -14.85
CA PHE A 466 -8.47 12.37 -14.11
C PHE A 466 -7.96 13.77 -14.45
N ALA A 467 -7.52 14.52 -13.44
CA ALA A 467 -6.82 15.78 -13.62
C ALA A 467 -5.70 15.94 -12.58
N THR A 468 -4.56 16.51 -13.00
CA THR A 468 -3.36 16.64 -12.16
C THR A 468 -2.85 18.08 -12.11
N LEU A 469 -2.29 18.48 -10.96
CA LEU A 469 -1.64 19.76 -10.75
C LEU A 469 -0.23 19.55 -10.19
N GLU A 470 0.77 20.12 -10.86
CA GLU A 470 2.15 20.25 -10.35
C GLU A 470 2.37 21.75 -10.05
N PHE A 471 1.95 22.19 -8.87
CA PHE A 471 1.98 23.60 -8.45
C PHE A 471 3.37 24.00 -7.98
N MET A 472 4.18 24.55 -8.89
CA MET A 472 5.60 24.88 -8.69
C MET A 472 5.85 26.28 -8.10
N GLN A 473 4.81 27.02 -7.74
CA GLN A 473 4.92 28.43 -7.34
C GLN A 473 5.28 28.60 -5.86
N TYR A 474 4.90 27.65 -4.98
CA TYR A 474 5.39 27.46 -3.61
C TYR A 474 4.96 26.10 -3.02
N GLY A 475 5.60 25.69 -1.92
CA GLY A 475 5.26 24.46 -1.16
C GLY A 475 5.37 24.66 0.35
N LYS A 476 5.69 23.58 1.08
CA LYS A 476 5.80 23.52 2.56
C LYS A 476 6.52 24.72 3.17
N ASN A 477 7.67 25.12 2.62
CA ASN A 477 8.51 26.20 3.18
C ASN A 477 7.84 27.59 3.11
N PHE A 478 6.85 27.80 2.23
CA PHE A 478 6.03 29.02 2.25
C PHE A 478 4.89 28.93 3.26
N MET A 479 4.25 27.77 3.39
CA MET A 479 3.12 27.59 4.30
C MET A 479 3.57 27.69 5.77
N THR A 480 4.69 27.07 6.13
CA THR A 480 5.28 27.18 7.47
C THR A 480 5.76 28.61 7.78
N SER A 481 6.43 29.29 6.86
CA SER A 481 6.87 30.69 7.03
C SER A 481 5.74 31.73 7.03
N MET A 482 4.50 31.32 6.73
CA MET A 482 3.29 32.12 6.91
C MET A 482 2.53 31.78 8.21
N GLY A 483 2.99 30.78 8.97
CA GLY A 483 2.41 30.34 10.25
C GLY A 483 1.26 29.34 10.11
N PHE A 484 1.34 28.40 9.16
CA PHE A 484 0.34 27.34 8.95
C PHE A 484 0.99 25.95 8.86
N SER A 485 0.28 24.94 9.37
CA SER A 485 0.51 23.54 8.96
C SER A 485 0.31 23.44 7.43
N PRO A 486 1.27 22.90 6.66
CA PRO A 486 1.13 22.76 5.21
C PRO A 486 -0.05 21.88 4.82
N ASP A 487 -0.24 20.79 5.56
CA ASP A 487 -1.29 19.80 5.33
C ASP A 487 -2.69 20.40 5.55
N ALA A 488 -2.89 21.05 6.70
CA ALA A 488 -4.12 21.78 7.01
C ALA A 488 -4.43 22.88 5.97
N PHE A 489 -3.39 23.59 5.50
CA PHE A 489 -3.54 24.63 4.48
C PHE A 489 -4.00 24.08 3.12
N VAL A 490 -3.57 22.86 2.76
CA VAL A 490 -4.00 22.15 1.54
C VAL A 490 -5.41 21.56 1.72
N GLN A 491 -5.75 21.02 2.88
CA GLN A 491 -7.13 20.59 3.19
C GLN A 491 -8.15 21.75 3.10
N MET A 492 -7.76 22.94 3.56
CA MET A 492 -8.58 24.15 3.38
C MET A 492 -8.66 24.60 1.92
N ALA A 493 -7.67 24.29 1.07
CA ALA A 493 -7.73 24.56 -0.37
C ALA A 493 -8.79 23.72 -1.07
N PHE A 494 -8.91 22.43 -0.74
CA PHE A 494 -9.92 21.53 -1.31
C PHE A 494 -11.34 22.00 -0.97
N GLN A 495 -11.60 22.31 0.30
CA GLN A 495 -12.90 22.83 0.75
C GLN A 495 -13.24 24.18 0.11
N ALA A 496 -12.27 25.11 0.05
CA ALA A 496 -12.49 26.42 -0.56
C ALA A 496 -12.74 26.31 -2.08
N ALA A 497 -11.99 25.48 -2.80
CA ALA A 497 -12.20 25.26 -4.24
C ALA A 497 -13.55 24.59 -4.52
N TYR A 498 -13.97 23.63 -3.70
CA TYR A 498 -15.25 22.94 -3.86
C TYR A 498 -16.43 23.89 -3.61
N TYR A 499 -16.41 24.62 -2.49
CA TYR A 499 -17.44 25.62 -2.18
C TYR A 499 -17.55 26.69 -3.28
N GLY A 500 -16.41 27.11 -3.85
CA GLY A 500 -16.37 28.09 -4.94
C GLY A 500 -16.97 27.61 -6.27
N LEU A 501 -17.03 26.30 -6.51
CA LEU A 501 -17.61 25.73 -7.72
C LEU A 501 -19.07 25.28 -7.55
N TYR A 502 -19.42 24.74 -6.37
CA TYR A 502 -20.70 24.07 -6.15
C TYR A 502 -21.61 24.77 -5.13
N GLY A 503 -21.13 25.81 -4.43
CA GLY A 503 -21.90 26.54 -3.42
C GLY A 503 -22.27 25.74 -2.17
N ARG A 504 -21.69 24.54 -2.01
CA ARG A 504 -22.03 23.56 -0.97
C ARG A 504 -20.82 23.21 -0.11
N ILE A 505 -21.12 22.73 1.09
CA ILE A 505 -20.18 22.11 2.03
C ILE A 505 -20.62 20.65 2.14
N GLU A 506 -19.68 19.72 1.99
CA GLU A 506 -19.95 18.30 1.79
C GLU A 506 -18.93 17.48 2.59
N CYS A 507 -19.25 16.21 2.87
CA CYS A 507 -18.42 15.38 3.74
C CYS A 507 -17.00 15.15 3.15
N VAL A 508 -15.98 15.39 3.98
CA VAL A 508 -14.56 15.18 3.67
C VAL A 508 -14.02 14.06 4.57
N TYR A 509 -13.14 13.24 4.03
CA TYR A 509 -12.40 12.19 4.74
C TYR A 509 -10.91 12.34 4.49
N GLU A 510 -10.12 12.13 5.53
CA GLU A 510 -8.66 12.07 5.47
C GLU A 510 -8.14 11.00 6.47
N PRO A 511 -7.15 10.16 6.12
CA PRO A 511 -6.67 9.11 7.01
C PRO A 511 -5.59 9.60 7.98
N ALA A 512 -5.85 9.49 9.29
CA ALA A 512 -4.79 9.48 10.31
C ALA A 512 -4.18 8.08 10.44
N MET A 513 -2.87 7.98 10.58
CA MET A 513 -2.17 6.72 10.85
C MET A 513 -2.26 6.36 12.35
N THR A 514 -2.62 5.12 12.69
CA THR A 514 -2.64 4.63 14.08
C THR A 514 -1.57 3.56 14.37
N LYS A 515 -0.59 3.38 13.48
CA LYS A 515 0.52 2.41 13.62
C LYS A 515 1.45 2.64 14.84
N VAL A 516 1.27 3.67 15.66
CA VAL A 516 1.91 3.77 16.99
C VAL A 516 1.31 2.79 18.02
N PHE A 517 0.22 2.10 17.65
CA PHE A 517 -0.40 1.02 18.40
C PHE A 517 -0.21 -0.32 17.68
N PHE A 518 -0.14 -1.40 18.45
CA PHE A 518 -0.05 -2.78 17.98
C PHE A 518 -1.27 -3.12 17.10
N HIS A 519 -1.04 -3.62 15.87
CA HIS A 519 -2.07 -3.84 14.87
C HIS A 519 -2.96 -2.59 14.61
N GLY A 520 -2.33 -1.41 14.65
CA GLY A 520 -2.93 -0.15 14.24
C GLY A 520 -3.12 -0.08 12.72
N ARG A 521 -4.30 0.40 12.29
CA ARG A 521 -4.62 0.68 10.88
C ARG A 521 -4.67 2.21 10.67
N THR A 522 -5.86 2.74 10.42
CA THR A 522 -6.14 4.17 10.24
C THR A 522 -7.34 4.61 11.06
N GLU A 523 -7.44 5.90 11.37
CA GLU A 523 -8.62 6.61 11.90
C GLU A 523 -9.04 7.70 10.91
N ALA A 524 -10.30 8.13 10.93
CA ALA A 524 -10.77 9.23 10.09
C ALA A 524 -10.53 10.59 10.76
N ILE A 525 -9.73 11.44 10.11
CA ILE A 525 -9.83 12.89 10.28
C ILE A 525 -11.06 13.34 9.49
N ARG A 526 -11.82 14.28 10.06
CA ARG A 526 -12.96 14.94 9.41
C ARG A 526 -12.64 16.43 9.24
N PRO A 527 -12.06 16.85 8.09
CA PRO A 527 -11.60 18.23 7.89
C PRO A 527 -12.69 19.31 7.84
N VAL A 528 -13.97 18.94 7.76
CA VAL A 528 -15.07 19.91 7.78
C VAL A 528 -15.42 20.25 9.22
N THR A 529 -15.28 21.52 9.58
CA THR A 529 -15.61 22.05 10.91
C THR A 529 -16.40 23.35 10.76
N ASP A 530 -16.86 23.93 11.88
CA ASP A 530 -17.45 25.27 11.86
C ASP A 530 -16.44 26.35 11.44
N GLU A 531 -15.17 26.20 11.81
CA GLU A 531 -14.08 27.11 11.46
C GLU A 531 -13.71 26.99 9.97
N SER A 532 -13.68 25.78 9.40
CA SER A 532 -13.49 25.62 7.95
C SER A 532 -14.70 26.17 7.17
N THR A 533 -15.89 25.97 7.70
CA THR A 533 -17.16 26.51 7.19
C THR A 533 -17.18 28.04 7.21
N GLU A 534 -16.74 28.68 8.31
CA GLU A 534 -16.58 30.14 8.40
C GLU A 534 -15.52 30.60 7.39
N PHE A 535 -14.38 29.91 7.31
CA PHE A 535 -13.30 30.23 6.40
C PHE A 535 -13.74 30.25 4.93
N VAL A 536 -14.35 29.18 4.40
CA VAL A 536 -14.72 29.13 2.97
C VAL A 536 -15.77 30.18 2.61
N LYS A 537 -16.72 30.46 3.52
CA LYS A 537 -17.72 31.52 3.36
C LYS A 537 -17.07 32.92 3.37
N LEU A 538 -16.14 33.18 4.28
CA LEU A 538 -15.40 34.44 4.33
C LEU A 538 -14.42 34.61 3.16
N PHE A 539 -13.82 33.51 2.68
CA PHE A 539 -12.87 33.51 1.56
C PHE A 539 -13.55 33.90 0.24
N TRP A 540 -14.76 33.39 -0.04
CA TRP A 540 -15.51 33.75 -1.25
C TRP A 540 -16.31 35.05 -1.11
N GLY A 541 -16.68 35.46 0.10
CA GLY A 541 -17.30 36.76 0.35
C GLY A 541 -16.36 37.96 0.13
N ASP A 542 -16.95 39.14 -0.07
CA ASP A 542 -16.21 40.42 -0.12
C ASP A 542 -15.78 40.85 1.30
N ASN A 543 -14.69 40.25 1.77
CA ASN A 543 -14.12 40.47 3.09
C ASN A 543 -12.68 41.01 3.00
N PRO A 544 -12.25 41.87 3.94
CA PRO A 544 -10.86 42.30 4.04
C PRO A 544 -9.88 41.10 4.13
N PRO A 545 -8.72 41.15 3.45
CA PRO A 545 -7.71 40.07 3.48
C PRO A 545 -7.32 39.60 4.89
N SER A 546 -7.31 40.49 5.88
CA SER A 546 -7.04 40.13 7.28
C SER A 546 -8.06 39.16 7.88
N LYS A 547 -9.36 39.33 7.59
CA LYS A 547 -10.41 38.40 8.05
C LYS A 547 -10.26 37.02 7.40
N LYS A 548 -9.96 36.98 6.09
CA LYS A 548 -9.73 35.73 5.36
C LYS A 548 -8.55 34.94 5.95
N VAL A 549 -7.46 35.63 6.31
CA VAL A 549 -6.27 35.03 6.96
C VAL A 549 -6.53 34.63 8.41
N GLU A 550 -7.36 35.36 9.16
CA GLU A 550 -7.73 35.00 10.54
C GLU A 550 -8.58 33.72 10.57
N ALA A 551 -9.62 33.64 9.74
CA ALA A 551 -10.48 32.46 9.64
C ALA A 551 -9.71 31.23 9.16
N LEU A 552 -8.83 31.38 8.14
CA LEU A 552 -7.94 30.30 7.72
C LEU A 552 -7.07 29.78 8.86
N ARG A 553 -6.57 30.67 9.73
CA ARG A 553 -5.75 30.26 10.88
C ARG A 553 -6.54 29.42 11.87
N LYS A 554 -7.77 29.83 12.22
CA LYS A 554 -8.67 29.06 13.09
C LYS A 554 -8.97 27.68 12.49
N ALA A 555 -9.29 27.62 11.20
CA ALA A 555 -9.57 26.37 10.50
C ALA A 555 -8.34 25.43 10.45
N CYS A 556 -7.15 25.96 10.12
CA CYS A 556 -5.92 25.16 10.13
C CYS A 556 -5.52 24.70 11.55
N GLN A 557 -5.77 25.52 12.58
CA GLN A 557 -5.56 25.13 13.98
C GLN A 557 -6.51 24.00 14.37
N LYS A 558 -7.82 24.13 14.08
CA LYS A 558 -8.81 23.09 14.38
C LYS A 558 -8.51 21.76 13.67
N HIS A 559 -8.14 21.80 12.40
CA HIS A 559 -7.68 20.62 11.66
C HIS A 559 -6.47 19.96 12.35
N THR A 560 -5.46 20.76 12.73
CA THR A 560 -4.27 20.26 13.43
C THR A 560 -4.60 19.64 14.79
N GLU A 561 -5.59 20.16 15.53
CA GLU A 561 -6.10 19.55 16.77
C GLU A 561 -6.74 18.18 16.52
N ILE A 562 -7.62 18.08 15.52
CA ILE A 562 -8.32 16.82 15.17
C ILE A 562 -7.31 15.76 14.72
N THR A 563 -6.34 16.13 13.88
CA THR A 563 -5.25 15.24 13.43
C THR A 563 -4.42 14.72 14.62
N LYS A 564 -4.12 15.57 15.62
CA LYS A 564 -3.43 15.17 16.87
C LYS A 564 -4.26 14.24 17.77
N GLU A 565 -5.57 14.20 17.59
CA GLU A 565 -6.48 13.32 18.35
C GLU A 565 -6.72 12.00 17.60
N CYS A 566 -6.95 12.04 16.30
CA CYS A 566 -7.15 10.85 15.46
C CYS A 566 -5.90 9.96 15.43
N ALA A 567 -4.69 10.54 15.36
CA ALA A 567 -3.43 9.81 15.43
C ALA A 567 -3.16 9.14 16.80
N LYS A 568 -3.90 9.54 17.86
CA LYS A 568 -3.91 8.85 19.17
C LYS A 568 -4.99 7.77 19.26
N ALA A 569 -5.63 7.42 18.14
CA ALA A 569 -6.79 6.54 18.07
C ALA A 569 -7.93 7.02 19.00
N GLN A 570 -8.21 8.32 19.00
CA GLN A 570 -9.30 8.95 19.76
C GLN A 570 -10.31 9.65 18.85
N GLY A 571 -10.44 9.22 17.59
CA GLY A 571 -11.52 9.66 16.72
C GLY A 571 -12.87 9.03 17.09
N GLN A 572 -13.86 9.30 16.26
CA GLN A 572 -15.23 8.77 16.39
C GLN A 572 -15.52 7.66 15.39
N ASP A 573 -14.99 7.75 14.16
CA ASP A 573 -15.42 6.91 13.04
C ASP A 573 -15.09 5.42 13.25
N ARG A 574 -13.85 5.06 13.59
CA ARG A 574 -13.53 3.63 13.86
C ARG A 574 -14.25 3.08 15.08
N HIS A 575 -14.48 3.90 16.10
CA HIS A 575 -15.17 3.46 17.31
C HIS A 575 -16.65 3.18 17.05
N LEU A 576 -17.37 4.12 16.41
CA LEU A 576 -18.78 3.95 16.07
C LEU A 576 -18.98 2.84 15.02
N TYR A 577 -18.07 2.70 14.06
CA TYR A 577 -18.08 1.57 13.12
C TYR A 577 -17.89 0.21 13.82
N ALA A 578 -16.99 0.10 14.79
CA ALA A 578 -16.85 -1.15 15.57
C ALA A 578 -18.11 -1.48 16.39
N LEU A 579 -18.79 -0.47 16.96
CA LEU A 579 -20.06 -0.65 17.66
C LEU A 579 -21.19 -1.09 16.72
N PHE A 580 -21.22 -0.55 15.49
CA PHE A 580 -22.13 -0.99 14.43
C PHE A 580 -21.89 -2.47 14.05
N CYS A 581 -20.65 -2.89 13.82
CA CYS A 581 -20.33 -4.27 13.49
C CYS A 581 -20.61 -5.26 14.64
N VAL A 582 -20.43 -4.84 15.90
CA VAL A 582 -20.85 -5.64 17.07
C VAL A 582 -22.36 -5.80 17.11
N TRP A 583 -23.12 -4.75 16.78
CA TRP A 583 -24.59 -4.84 16.66
C TRP A 583 -25.03 -5.75 15.51
N GLN A 584 -24.40 -5.69 14.33
CA GLN A 584 -24.72 -6.57 13.20
C GLN A 584 -24.55 -8.05 13.59
N ARG A 585 -23.38 -8.43 14.14
CA ARG A 585 -23.11 -9.81 14.58
C ARG A 585 -24.08 -10.31 15.67
N MET A 586 -24.66 -9.41 16.48
CA MET A 586 -25.73 -9.77 17.44
C MET A 586 -27.07 -10.11 16.77
N ILE A 587 -27.35 -9.58 15.58
CA ILE A 587 -28.55 -9.91 14.79
C ILE A 587 -28.33 -11.19 14.00
N ASP A 588 -27.16 -11.33 13.38
CA ASP A 588 -26.84 -12.45 12.49
C ASP A 588 -26.72 -13.79 13.24
N GLY A 589 -26.49 -13.74 14.56
CA GLY A 589 -26.52 -14.91 15.46
C GLY A 589 -25.16 -15.33 16.03
N ASP A 590 -24.10 -14.59 15.73
CA ASP A 590 -22.69 -14.87 16.09
C ASP A 590 -22.37 -14.66 17.60
N GLU A 591 -23.30 -14.97 18.50
CA GLU A 591 -23.08 -14.85 19.95
C GLU A 591 -21.92 -15.73 20.44
N GLU A 592 -21.63 -16.85 19.76
CA GLU A 592 -20.48 -17.71 20.08
C GLU A 592 -19.15 -16.98 19.94
N ILE A 593 -18.95 -16.22 18.85
CA ILE A 593 -17.72 -15.44 18.58
C ILE A 593 -17.56 -14.29 19.60
N LEU A 594 -18.68 -13.75 20.10
CA LEU A 594 -18.71 -12.78 21.21
C LEU A 594 -18.56 -13.45 22.59
N SER A 595 -18.47 -14.78 22.67
CA SER A 595 -18.43 -15.56 23.92
C SER A 595 -17.09 -16.25 24.21
N GLN A 596 -16.31 -16.61 23.19
CA GLN A 596 -15.10 -17.40 23.34
C GLN A 596 -14.06 -16.70 24.24
N ASN A 597 -13.86 -17.27 25.44
CA ASN A 597 -12.67 -17.01 26.24
C ASN A 597 -11.47 -17.61 25.52
N GLY A 598 -10.34 -16.91 25.53
CA GLY A 598 -9.21 -17.25 24.66
C GLY A 598 -8.54 -18.57 24.99
N ASP A 599 -8.52 -19.47 24.02
CA ASP A 599 -7.43 -20.42 23.79
C ASP A 599 -7.10 -20.40 22.29
N SER A 600 -5.89 -19.98 21.93
CA SER A 600 -5.44 -19.86 20.54
C SER A 600 -4.53 -21.03 20.20
N GLY A 601 -5.12 -22.21 20.05
CA GLY A 601 -4.44 -23.38 19.49
C GLY A 601 -4.50 -23.37 17.97
N ASP A 602 -3.34 -23.39 17.31
CA ASP A 602 -3.24 -23.78 15.90
C ASP A 602 -3.78 -25.21 15.72
N ASN A 603 -4.68 -25.41 14.74
CA ASN A 603 -4.86 -26.64 13.95
C ASN A 603 -6.03 -26.45 12.96
N LEU A 604 -5.74 -26.37 11.66
CA LEU A 604 -6.72 -26.41 10.58
C LEU A 604 -6.74 -27.79 9.89
N ASP A 605 -7.13 -28.83 10.65
CA ASP A 605 -7.34 -30.19 10.13
C ASP A 605 -8.86 -30.48 10.00
N GLY A 606 -9.45 -29.99 8.90
CA GLY A 606 -10.88 -30.15 8.60
C GLY A 606 -11.21 -31.47 7.91
N ASN A 607 -11.37 -32.56 8.66
CA ASN A 607 -11.85 -33.84 8.12
C ASN A 607 -12.95 -34.48 9.00
N SER A 608 -14.21 -34.31 8.58
CA SER A 608 -15.35 -35.08 9.11
C SER A 608 -16.41 -35.31 8.03
N SER A 609 -16.57 -36.57 7.62
CA SER A 609 -17.66 -37.03 6.76
C SER A 609 -18.99 -37.15 7.52
N ASP A 610 -20.09 -36.90 6.83
CA ASP A 610 -21.46 -37.44 7.01
C ASP A 610 -22.03 -37.65 8.44
N VAL A 611 -23.24 -37.11 8.66
CA VAL A 611 -24.49 -37.90 8.55
C VAL A 611 -25.69 -36.95 8.65
N MET A 612 -26.73 -37.18 7.82
CA MET A 612 -28.04 -36.54 7.97
C MET A 612 -29.04 -37.47 8.66
N SER A 613 -29.87 -36.91 9.55
CA SER A 613 -31.07 -37.55 10.07
C SER A 613 -32.11 -36.52 10.53
N ASP A 614 -33.30 -36.55 9.95
CA ASP A 614 -34.49 -35.88 10.50
C ASP A 614 -34.97 -36.55 11.80
N ASP A 615 -35.51 -35.78 12.75
CA ASP A 615 -36.83 -36.08 13.35
C ASP A 615 -37.44 -34.83 14.05
N ASP A 616 -38.68 -34.99 14.54
CA ASP A 616 -39.66 -33.95 14.83
C ASP A 616 -39.68 -33.34 16.26
N SER A 617 -40.41 -32.23 16.36
CA SER A 617 -40.93 -31.47 17.49
C SER A 617 -40.74 -31.94 18.94
N SER A 618 -40.32 -30.99 19.78
CA SER A 618 -41.01 -30.74 21.06
C SER A 618 -40.95 -29.26 21.46
N ARG A 619 -42.08 -28.72 21.96
CA ARG A 619 -42.15 -27.36 22.52
C ARG A 619 -41.95 -27.42 24.03
N SER A 620 -40.95 -26.71 24.56
CA SER A 620 -40.90 -26.31 25.98
C SER A 620 -40.84 -24.80 26.10
N SER A 621 -41.85 -24.19 26.72
CA SER A 621 -41.92 -22.74 26.93
C SER A 621 -41.06 -22.33 28.13
N MET A 622 -40.00 -21.57 27.87
CA MET A 622 -39.31 -20.76 28.89
C MET A 622 -39.40 -19.28 28.50
N ASN A 623 -39.47 -18.41 29.50
CA ASN A 623 -39.73 -16.98 29.31
C ASN A 623 -38.51 -16.26 28.70
N ARG A 624 -38.43 -16.23 27.36
CA ARG A 624 -37.53 -15.31 26.65
C ARG A 624 -38.04 -13.89 26.87
N VAL A 625 -37.33 -13.14 27.71
CA VAL A 625 -37.51 -11.68 27.80
C VAL A 625 -37.34 -11.11 26.40
N GLN A 626 -38.29 -10.29 25.93
CA GLN A 626 -38.18 -9.62 24.64
C GLN A 626 -37.16 -8.49 24.73
N THR A 627 -35.87 -8.83 24.63
CA THR A 627 -34.85 -7.88 24.19
C THR A 627 -35.17 -7.48 22.75
N ASN A 628 -35.07 -6.20 22.44
CA ASN A 628 -35.62 -5.60 21.20
C ASN A 628 -34.66 -5.77 20.00
N THR A 629 -34.05 -6.96 19.86
CA THR A 629 -32.76 -7.15 19.19
C THR A 629 -32.74 -6.95 17.68
N GLY A 630 -33.89 -6.91 17.00
CA GLY A 630 -33.97 -6.76 15.55
C GLY A 630 -34.08 -5.32 15.04
N VAL A 631 -34.03 -4.30 15.91
CA VAL A 631 -34.15 -2.89 15.53
C VAL A 631 -32.76 -2.25 15.43
N MET A 632 -32.54 -1.42 14.41
CA MET A 632 -31.30 -0.66 14.25
C MET A 632 -31.22 0.45 15.31
N PRO A 633 -30.10 0.56 16.07
CA PRO A 633 -29.93 1.60 17.07
C PRO A 633 -30.05 2.99 16.45
N SER A 634 -30.68 3.89 17.19
CA SER A 634 -31.10 5.23 16.74
C SER A 634 -29.98 6.04 16.08
N LEU A 635 -28.75 5.99 16.59
CA LEU A 635 -27.58 6.66 16.01
C LEU A 635 -27.26 6.18 14.58
N PHE A 636 -27.37 4.87 14.32
CA PHE A 636 -27.06 4.27 13.01
C PHE A 636 -28.24 4.36 12.02
N ALA A 637 -29.46 4.48 12.53
CA ALA A 637 -30.67 4.70 11.73
C ALA A 637 -30.93 6.19 11.38
N ASP A 638 -30.11 7.12 11.89
CA ASP A 638 -30.21 8.55 11.63
C ASP A 638 -29.52 8.95 10.31
N GLY A 639 -30.08 9.96 9.63
CA GLY A 639 -29.54 10.49 8.37
C GLY A 639 -28.17 11.18 8.51
N GLY A 640 -27.73 11.48 9.74
CA GLY A 640 -26.34 11.84 10.03
C GLY A 640 -25.36 10.69 9.75
N TRP A 641 -25.73 9.44 10.03
CA TRP A 641 -24.85 8.29 9.83
C TRP A 641 -24.51 8.11 8.35
N ASP A 642 -25.53 8.12 7.49
CA ASP A 642 -25.35 8.11 6.04
C ASP A 642 -24.54 9.31 5.54
N ARG A 643 -24.76 10.51 6.11
CA ARG A 643 -24.07 11.74 5.69
C ARG A 643 -22.59 11.75 6.04
N LEU A 644 -22.18 11.16 7.19
CA LEU A 644 -20.78 11.08 7.56
C LEU A 644 -20.05 9.96 6.79
N ASN A 645 -20.74 8.85 6.51
CA ASN A 645 -20.18 7.76 5.69
C ASN A 645 -20.12 8.09 4.18
N THR A 646 -21.06 8.89 3.66
CA THR A 646 -21.07 9.36 2.25
C THR A 646 -20.01 10.43 2.02
N THR A 647 -18.75 10.00 1.90
CA THR A 647 -17.60 10.88 1.63
C THR A 647 -17.65 11.43 0.21
N ILE A 648 -17.68 12.76 0.06
CA ILE A 648 -17.70 13.47 -1.22
C ILE A 648 -16.29 13.93 -1.64
N LEU A 649 -15.45 14.35 -0.70
CA LEU A 649 -14.02 14.56 -0.95
C LEU A 649 -13.22 13.56 -0.10
N SER A 650 -12.72 12.51 -0.74
CA SER A 650 -11.81 11.56 -0.09
C SER A 650 -10.39 12.02 -0.41
N THR A 651 -9.61 12.36 0.62
CA THR A 651 -8.25 12.92 0.47
C THR A 651 -7.21 12.03 1.14
N SER A 652 -5.95 12.08 0.68
CA SER A 652 -4.83 11.43 1.36
C SER A 652 -3.47 12.04 0.95
N ASN A 653 -2.54 12.09 1.90
CA ASN A 653 -1.22 12.71 1.77
C ASN A 653 -0.08 11.67 1.81
N CYS A 654 0.58 11.46 0.67
CA CYS A 654 1.66 10.48 0.51
C CYS A 654 3.02 11.13 0.19
N GLY A 655 3.38 12.19 0.91
CA GLY A 655 4.60 12.95 0.62
C GLY A 655 5.92 12.20 0.83
N ASN A 656 6.56 11.77 -0.26
CA ASN A 656 7.91 11.18 -0.23
C ASN A 656 8.74 11.66 -1.45
N PRO A 657 10.06 11.93 -1.32
CA PRO A 657 10.93 12.30 -2.45
C PRO A 657 11.04 11.28 -3.60
N SER A 658 10.69 10.01 -3.38
CA SER A 658 10.61 8.97 -4.41
C SER A 658 9.35 9.06 -5.29
N LEU A 659 8.33 9.81 -4.85
CA LEU A 659 7.05 9.90 -5.55
C LEU A 659 6.89 11.21 -6.31
N ARG A 660 6.52 11.08 -7.58
CA ARG A 660 6.10 12.20 -8.41
C ARG A 660 4.67 12.62 -8.08
N GLN A 661 3.75 11.64 -8.08
CA GLN A 661 2.32 11.77 -7.78
C GLN A 661 1.78 10.49 -7.09
N PHE A 662 0.57 10.56 -6.57
CA PHE A 662 -0.17 9.50 -5.90
C PHE A 662 -1.66 9.72 -6.17
N GLY A 663 -2.47 8.67 -6.28
CA GLY A 663 -3.91 8.81 -6.45
C GLY A 663 -4.70 7.51 -6.29
N PHE A 664 -6.02 7.66 -6.33
CA PHE A 664 -7.03 6.61 -6.16
C PHE A 664 -8.35 7.10 -6.79
N GLY A 665 -9.35 6.24 -6.97
CA GLY A 665 -10.66 6.65 -7.50
C GLY A 665 -11.58 7.26 -6.43
N PRO A 666 -12.75 7.80 -6.82
CA PRO A 666 -13.69 8.38 -5.88
C PRO A 666 -14.42 7.29 -5.07
N THR A 667 -14.50 7.46 -3.74
CA THR A 667 -15.15 6.51 -2.81
C THR A 667 -16.68 6.57 -2.82
N SER A 668 -17.27 7.52 -3.54
CA SER A 668 -18.71 7.62 -3.79
C SER A 668 -18.99 7.98 -5.25
N GLY A 669 -20.20 7.70 -5.73
CA GLY A 669 -20.59 8.02 -7.12
C GLY A 669 -20.53 9.52 -7.43
N ASP A 670 -20.85 10.35 -6.44
CA ASP A 670 -20.74 11.81 -6.46
C ASP A 670 -19.41 12.31 -5.85
N GLY A 671 -18.38 11.46 -5.80
CA GLY A 671 -17.13 11.76 -5.09
C GLY A 671 -16.02 12.36 -5.94
N PHE A 672 -14.98 12.84 -5.24
CA PHE A 672 -13.62 13.03 -5.74
C PHE A 672 -12.66 12.15 -4.93
N GLY A 673 -11.76 11.43 -5.61
CA GLY A 673 -10.58 10.82 -5.00
C GLY A 673 -9.38 11.75 -5.19
N ILE A 674 -8.72 12.18 -4.10
CA ILE A 674 -7.73 13.26 -4.13
C ILE A 674 -6.43 12.79 -3.44
N GLY A 675 -5.48 12.33 -4.24
CA GLY A 675 -4.12 12.07 -3.76
C GLY A 675 -3.25 13.32 -3.86
N TYR A 676 -2.51 13.65 -2.81
CA TYR A 676 -1.59 14.79 -2.85
C TYR A 676 -0.25 14.54 -2.16
N ILE A 677 0.73 15.36 -2.54
CA ILE A 677 2.11 15.34 -2.06
C ILE A 677 2.55 16.80 -1.86
N ILE A 678 2.89 17.16 -0.64
CA ILE A 678 3.45 18.48 -0.32
C ILE A 678 4.98 18.38 -0.34
N LYS A 679 5.63 19.09 -1.28
CA LYS A 679 7.10 19.21 -1.37
C LYS A 679 7.53 20.57 -0.81
N ASP A 680 8.82 20.75 -0.56
CA ASP A 680 9.40 21.98 -0.01
C ASP A 680 9.01 23.26 -0.78
N GLY A 681 9.11 23.19 -2.10
CA GLY A 681 8.89 24.30 -3.03
C GLY A 681 7.64 24.18 -3.93
N SER A 682 6.91 23.06 -3.86
CA SER A 682 5.75 22.77 -4.72
C SER A 682 4.70 21.91 -4.03
N VAL A 683 3.51 21.79 -4.64
CA VAL A 683 2.46 20.85 -4.24
C VAL A 683 2.02 20.05 -5.48
N SER A 684 2.04 18.72 -5.40
CA SER A 684 1.49 17.84 -6.44
C SER A 684 0.13 17.30 -6.01
N ILE A 685 -0.87 17.32 -6.88
CA ILE A 685 -2.22 16.77 -6.64
C ILE A 685 -2.67 15.96 -7.86
N CYS A 686 -3.22 14.77 -7.63
CA CYS A 686 -4.00 14.01 -8.59
C CYS A 686 -5.45 13.92 -8.07
N ALA A 687 -6.41 14.36 -8.89
CA ALA A 687 -7.84 14.26 -8.60
C ALA A 687 -8.52 13.36 -9.63
N SER A 688 -9.38 12.45 -9.14
CA SER A 688 -10.26 11.60 -9.92
C SER A 688 -11.72 11.89 -9.60
N SER A 689 -12.65 11.65 -10.55
CA SER A 689 -14.09 11.70 -10.27
C SER A 689 -14.89 10.89 -11.30
N LYS A 690 -16.16 10.57 -10.99
CA LYS A 690 -17.10 9.99 -11.96
C LYS A 690 -17.99 11.10 -12.56
N HIS A 691 -17.82 11.38 -13.84
CA HIS A 691 -18.59 12.39 -14.61
C HIS A 691 -18.71 13.82 -14.01
N ARG A 692 -17.73 14.30 -13.22
CA ARG A 692 -17.73 15.67 -12.64
C ARG A 692 -16.72 16.56 -13.36
N GLN A 693 -16.73 17.87 -13.11
CA GLN A 693 -15.82 18.81 -13.82
C GLN A 693 -14.39 18.78 -13.22
N THR A 694 -13.69 17.64 -13.34
CA THR A 694 -12.46 17.30 -12.60
C THR A 694 -11.33 18.28 -12.88
N LYS A 695 -11.12 18.63 -14.15
CA LYS A 695 -10.14 19.65 -14.56
C LYS A 695 -10.46 21.04 -13.96
N ARG A 696 -11.73 21.45 -13.96
CA ARG A 696 -12.16 22.74 -13.39
C ARG A 696 -11.96 22.81 -11.87
N TYR A 697 -12.13 21.69 -11.16
CA TYR A 697 -11.84 21.60 -9.74
C TYR A 697 -10.34 21.77 -9.44
N ILE A 698 -9.48 21.11 -10.21
CA ILE A 698 -8.02 21.35 -10.18
C ILE A 698 -7.67 22.83 -10.48
N ASP A 699 -8.29 23.44 -11.48
CA ASP A 699 -8.04 24.85 -11.84
C ASP A 699 -8.51 25.83 -10.75
N ALA A 700 -9.56 25.48 -10.00
CA ALA A 700 -10.01 26.22 -8.83
C ALA A 700 -9.03 26.09 -7.64
N ILE A 701 -8.39 24.93 -7.46
CA ILE A 701 -7.34 24.72 -6.44
C ILE A 701 -6.08 25.52 -6.77
N GLU A 702 -5.61 25.52 -8.04
CA GLU A 702 -4.48 26.40 -8.43
C GLU A 702 -4.84 27.88 -8.22
N SER A 703 -6.05 28.29 -8.63
CA SER A 703 -6.55 29.66 -8.44
C SER A 703 -6.58 30.06 -6.95
N TYR A 704 -7.00 29.16 -6.07
CA TYR A 704 -6.97 29.34 -4.62
C TYR A 704 -5.53 29.56 -4.10
N PHE A 705 -4.58 28.70 -4.47
CA PHE A 705 -3.19 28.83 -4.03
C PHE A 705 -2.56 30.14 -4.52
N LEU A 706 -2.82 30.52 -5.79
CA LEU A 706 -2.35 31.79 -6.35
C LEU A 706 -2.95 33.01 -5.62
N GLU A 707 -4.23 32.98 -5.24
CA GLU A 707 -4.88 34.08 -4.52
C GLU A 707 -4.44 34.15 -3.05
N MET A 708 -4.40 33.03 -2.33
CA MET A 708 -3.94 33.00 -0.94
C MET A 708 -2.52 33.52 -0.80
N ARG A 709 -1.63 33.29 -1.78
CA ARG A 709 -0.30 33.90 -1.83
C ARG A 709 -0.33 35.43 -1.86
N LYS A 710 -1.29 36.04 -2.56
CA LYS A 710 -1.48 37.50 -2.62
C LYS A 710 -2.02 38.01 -1.28
N VAL A 711 -3.11 37.39 -0.80
CA VAL A 711 -3.79 37.69 0.47
C VAL A 711 -2.80 37.68 1.65
N LEU A 712 -2.02 36.61 1.80
CA LEU A 712 -1.00 36.50 2.86
C LEU A 712 0.07 37.60 2.76
N ARG A 713 0.65 37.80 1.57
CA ARG A 713 1.65 38.87 1.33
C ARG A 713 1.11 40.27 1.59
N GLN A 714 -0.16 40.54 1.33
CA GLN A 714 -0.81 41.81 1.66
C GLN A 714 -0.94 42.02 3.18
N THR A 715 -1.30 40.97 3.93
CA THR A 715 -1.44 41.06 5.39
C THR A 715 -0.09 41.23 6.10
N GLN A 716 0.94 40.44 5.76
CA GLN A 716 2.29 40.59 6.34
C GLN A 716 2.90 41.97 6.11
N ARG A 717 2.72 42.57 4.91
CA ARG A 717 3.26 43.91 4.56
C ARG A 717 2.71 45.06 5.42
N ARG A 718 1.72 44.83 6.30
CA ARG A 718 1.21 45.79 7.29
C ARG A 718 1.73 45.56 8.72
N GLY A 719 2.39 44.44 9.01
CA GLY A 719 2.79 44.05 10.37
C GLY A 719 4.12 44.63 10.86
N THR A 720 5.14 44.70 9.99
CA THR A 720 6.52 45.04 10.38
C THR A 720 7.09 46.19 9.54
N ASN A 721 7.61 47.21 10.22
CA ASN A 721 8.25 48.35 9.55
C ASN A 721 9.72 48.07 9.17
N THR A 722 10.31 47.00 9.71
CA THR A 722 11.69 46.54 9.57
C THR A 722 11.98 45.80 8.26
N ASP A 723 11.06 44.97 7.77
CA ASP A 723 11.29 44.07 6.62
C ASP A 723 11.41 44.78 5.25
N LYS A 724 11.13 46.08 5.20
CA LYS A 724 11.19 46.90 3.98
C LYS A 724 12.58 46.93 3.33
N LEU A 725 13.64 46.71 4.10
CA LEU A 725 15.01 46.59 3.58
C LEU A 725 15.30 45.18 3.04
N ALA A 726 14.94 44.13 3.80
CA ALA A 726 15.16 42.74 3.40
C ALA A 726 14.36 42.35 2.14
N SER A 727 13.10 42.82 2.02
CA SER A 727 12.27 42.58 0.83
C SER A 727 12.90 43.16 -0.44
N ARG A 728 13.48 44.36 -0.38
CA ARG A 728 14.12 45.02 -1.53
C ARG A 728 15.42 44.32 -1.96
N ALA A 729 16.20 43.81 -1.00
CA ALA A 729 17.40 43.05 -1.31
C ALA A 729 17.07 41.77 -2.13
N ARG A 730 16.06 41.01 -1.68
CA ARG A 730 15.62 39.78 -2.35
C ARG A 730 14.96 40.05 -3.72
N GLU A 731 14.16 41.10 -3.88
CA GLU A 731 13.59 41.50 -5.19
C GLU A 731 14.70 41.82 -6.21
N VAL A 732 15.76 42.51 -5.80
CA VAL A 732 16.92 42.82 -6.66
C VAL A 732 17.73 41.56 -7.00
N GLU A 733 17.80 40.59 -6.10
CA GLU A 733 18.48 39.30 -6.33
C GLU A 733 17.69 38.39 -7.28
N GLU A 734 16.37 38.30 -7.12
CA GLU A 734 15.49 37.52 -8.01
C GLU A 734 15.44 38.11 -9.43
N LEU A 735 15.50 39.44 -9.56
CA LEU A 735 15.65 40.12 -10.85
C LEU A 735 17.02 39.86 -11.49
N LYS A 736 18.11 39.84 -10.71
CA LYS A 736 19.45 39.47 -11.20
C LYS A 736 19.53 38.02 -11.66
N ALA A 737 18.85 37.09 -10.96
CA ALA A 737 18.78 35.69 -11.34
C ALA A 737 18.10 35.50 -12.73
N LYS A 738 17.05 36.27 -13.01
CA LYS A 738 16.31 36.25 -14.28
C LYS A 738 17.02 36.97 -15.45
N ALA A 739 18.10 37.70 -15.19
CA ALA A 739 18.75 38.58 -16.16
C ALA A 739 20.06 38.04 -16.79
N ARG A 740 20.41 36.75 -16.63
CA ARG A 740 21.62 36.16 -17.22
C ARG A 740 21.39 35.67 -18.67
N PRO A 741 22.07 36.22 -19.69
CA PRO A 741 22.01 35.69 -21.06
C PRO A 741 22.86 34.41 -21.22
N LYS A 742 22.57 33.63 -22.27
CA LYS A 742 23.27 32.37 -22.57
C LYS A 742 24.63 32.61 -23.25
N SER A 743 25.58 31.73 -22.94
CA SER A 743 26.89 31.49 -23.60
C SER A 743 27.91 32.63 -23.70
N ALA A 744 29.01 32.48 -22.95
CA ALA A 744 30.37 32.86 -23.37
C ALA A 744 31.39 31.92 -22.68
N ARG A 745 32.51 31.59 -23.33
CA ARG A 745 33.48 30.57 -22.88
C ARG A 745 34.86 31.19 -22.66
N LEU A 746 35.33 31.31 -21.42
CA LEU A 746 36.72 31.69 -21.13
C LEU A 746 37.28 31.01 -19.86
N LYS A 747 38.56 31.25 -19.53
CA LYS A 747 39.42 30.35 -18.75
C LYS A 747 39.62 30.74 -17.27
N SER A 748 40.01 29.72 -16.50
CA SER A 748 40.51 29.71 -15.11
C SER A 748 41.38 30.87 -14.63
N ARG A 749 41.26 31.21 -13.33
CA ARG A 749 42.39 31.31 -12.36
C ARG A 749 41.92 31.63 -10.93
N GLY A 750 42.66 31.12 -9.93
CA GLY A 750 42.88 31.80 -8.64
C GLY A 750 41.98 31.40 -7.45
N LYS A 751 42.60 30.80 -6.42
CA LYS A 751 42.10 30.78 -5.03
C LYS A 751 41.93 32.21 -4.49
N LEU A 752 41.05 32.37 -3.51
CA LEU A 752 41.48 32.84 -2.19
C LEU A 752 40.64 32.17 -1.10
N VAL A 753 41.27 31.96 0.07
CA VAL A 753 40.62 31.50 1.31
C VAL A 753 40.73 32.66 2.28
N ASP A 754 39.62 33.03 2.89
CA ASP A 754 39.60 33.80 4.13
C ASP A 754 38.50 33.23 5.03
N GLY A 755 38.71 33.31 6.34
CA GLY A 755 37.93 32.57 7.32
C GLY A 755 37.66 33.40 8.57
N THR A 756 36.48 34.01 8.63
CA THR A 756 35.98 34.72 9.81
C THR A 756 34.72 34.03 10.35
N ARG A 757 34.89 33.26 11.42
CA ARG A 757 33.77 32.77 12.24
C ARG A 757 33.23 33.90 13.10
N THR A 758 31.94 34.19 12.99
CA THR A 758 31.16 34.86 14.04
C THR A 758 29.96 33.98 14.40
N PRO A 759 29.66 33.75 15.70
CA PRO A 759 28.56 32.88 16.10
C PRO A 759 27.23 33.64 16.00
N ALA A 760 26.32 33.14 15.16
CA ALA A 760 24.90 33.44 15.28
C ALA A 760 24.26 32.34 16.14
N MET A 761 23.40 32.73 17.09
CA MET A 761 22.60 31.77 17.86
C MET A 761 21.51 31.20 16.96
N GLU A 762 21.55 29.89 16.70
CA GLU A 762 20.42 29.17 16.12
C GLU A 762 19.34 29.03 17.17
N SER A 763 18.30 29.86 17.08
CA SER A 763 17.08 29.69 17.85
C SER A 763 16.23 28.62 17.17
N GLU A 764 16.31 27.38 17.67
CA GLU A 764 15.50 26.24 17.20
C GLU A 764 14.00 26.46 17.51
N GLN A 765 13.32 27.22 16.66
CA GLN A 765 11.86 27.18 16.59
C GLN A 765 11.45 25.93 15.80
N VAL A 766 11.36 24.82 16.52
CA VAL A 766 10.77 23.56 16.04
C VAL A 766 9.36 23.86 15.50
N SER A 767 9.10 23.48 14.26
CA SER A 767 7.78 23.65 13.64
C SER A 767 6.86 22.48 13.97
N ASP A 768 5.65 22.76 14.50
CA ASP A 768 4.57 21.80 14.77
C ASP A 768 3.91 21.22 13.49
N ASP A 769 4.72 20.91 12.47
CA ASP A 769 4.31 20.11 11.30
C ASP A 769 4.54 18.63 11.64
N ASP A 770 3.58 18.05 12.37
CA ASP A 770 3.81 16.84 13.15
C ASP A 770 3.88 15.52 12.36
N GLY A 771 3.62 15.53 11.05
CA GLY A 771 3.65 14.31 10.21
C GLY A 771 2.56 13.29 10.53
N LEU A 772 1.55 13.67 11.31
CA LEU A 772 0.46 12.80 11.77
C LEU A 772 -0.70 12.68 10.76
N GLY A 773 -0.81 13.62 9.81
CA GLY A 773 -1.82 13.66 8.74
C GLY A 773 -1.30 13.22 7.36
N GLY A 774 -0.06 12.74 7.26
CA GLY A 774 0.53 12.33 5.99
C GLY A 774 1.94 11.77 6.15
N TYR A 775 2.33 10.86 5.26
CA TYR A 775 3.52 10.01 5.43
C TYR A 775 4.88 10.71 5.17
N GLY A 776 5.00 11.97 5.57
CA GLY A 776 6.08 12.91 5.21
C GLY A 776 7.44 12.71 5.88
N PHE A 777 7.78 11.51 6.36
CA PHE A 777 9.02 11.26 7.10
C PHE A 777 9.64 9.88 6.83
N PHE A 778 10.52 9.83 5.83
CA PHE A 778 11.56 8.80 5.69
C PHE A 778 12.89 9.53 5.40
N ASP A 779 14.00 9.07 5.98
CA ASP A 779 15.25 9.84 6.01
C ASP A 779 15.99 9.85 4.67
N ALA A 780 15.71 10.85 3.84
CA ALA A 780 16.38 11.10 2.57
C ALA A 780 17.80 11.68 2.70
N GLY A 781 18.40 11.73 3.90
CA GLY A 781 19.74 12.26 4.14
C GLY A 781 20.83 11.61 3.29
N MET A 782 20.77 10.29 3.11
CA MET A 782 21.69 9.54 2.24
C MET A 782 21.54 9.93 0.77
N LEU A 783 20.30 10.06 0.27
CA LEU A 783 20.00 10.45 -1.11
C LEU A 783 20.49 11.88 -1.41
N LEU A 784 20.25 12.82 -0.48
CA LEU A 784 20.75 14.20 -0.53
C LEU A 784 22.28 14.33 -0.48
N GLN A 785 22.98 13.29 -0.01
CA GLN A 785 24.44 13.23 0.01
C GLN A 785 25.01 12.60 -1.27
N ALA A 786 24.34 11.58 -1.83
CA ALA A 786 24.69 10.95 -3.10
C ALA A 786 24.53 11.92 -4.28
N LEU A 787 23.37 12.60 -4.41
CA LEU A 787 23.07 13.55 -5.50
C LEU A 787 24.05 14.75 -5.57
N LYS A 788 24.80 15.03 -4.49
CA LYS A 788 25.84 16.06 -4.47
C LYS A 788 27.19 15.60 -5.02
N GLN A 789 27.41 14.30 -5.22
CA GLN A 789 28.67 13.74 -5.71
C GLN A 789 28.69 13.53 -7.24
N GLU A 790 27.52 13.39 -7.88
CA GLU A 790 27.44 12.98 -9.30
C GLU A 790 27.84 14.07 -10.33
N GLN A 791 28.00 15.33 -9.94
CA GLN A 791 28.33 16.45 -10.84
C GLN A 791 29.79 16.43 -11.40
N GLY A 792 30.45 15.28 -11.42
CA GLY A 792 31.90 15.15 -11.63
C GLY A 792 32.38 13.92 -12.42
N GLY A 793 31.55 13.32 -13.28
CA GLY A 793 31.92 12.15 -14.10
C GLY A 793 31.89 12.41 -15.62
N ASN A 794 32.85 11.86 -16.37
CA ASN A 794 32.92 11.99 -17.83
C ASN A 794 33.47 10.69 -18.45
N ILE A 795 32.65 9.97 -19.24
CA ILE A 795 32.93 8.59 -19.69
C ILE A 795 32.90 8.51 -21.24
N LYS A 796 33.71 7.61 -21.82
CA LYS A 796 33.74 7.29 -23.26
C LYS A 796 33.30 5.83 -23.52
N PRO A 797 32.64 5.52 -24.66
CA PRO A 797 32.07 4.19 -24.93
C PRO A 797 32.98 3.27 -25.79
N SER A 798 32.79 1.95 -25.69
CA SER A 798 33.40 0.96 -26.61
C SER A 798 32.62 -0.36 -26.78
N GLN A 799 31.76 -0.39 -27.81
CA GLN A 799 31.46 -1.51 -28.75
C GLN A 799 31.03 -2.93 -28.25
N LYS A 800 30.51 -3.74 -29.19
CA LYS A 800 29.72 -4.98 -28.97
C LYS A 800 30.34 -6.22 -29.64
N ALA A 801 30.12 -7.41 -29.03
CA ALA A 801 29.65 -8.66 -29.67
C ALA A 801 29.41 -9.70 -28.54
N ALA A 802 28.30 -10.45 -28.37
CA ALA A 802 27.29 -11.06 -29.24
C ALA A 802 27.51 -12.58 -29.45
N ALA A 803 26.73 -13.39 -28.73
CA ALA A 803 26.52 -14.83 -28.95
C ALA A 803 25.00 -15.11 -28.87
N ARG A 804 24.49 -16.11 -29.59
CA ARG A 804 23.06 -16.25 -29.88
C ARG A 804 22.61 -17.71 -29.75
N ASN A 805 21.94 -18.06 -28.66
CA ASN A 805 21.26 -19.33 -28.50
C ASN A 805 19.78 -19.22 -28.92
N LYS A 806 19.18 -20.34 -29.32
CA LYS A 806 17.77 -20.44 -29.70
C LYS A 806 17.01 -21.24 -28.65
N VAL A 807 15.86 -20.77 -28.23
CA VAL A 807 14.83 -21.56 -27.56
C VAL A 807 13.75 -21.91 -28.59
N GLY A 808 13.07 -23.05 -28.44
CA GLY A 808 12.07 -23.51 -29.41
C GLY A 808 11.74 -24.99 -29.30
N LYS A 809 11.02 -25.37 -28.24
CA LYS A 809 10.19 -26.58 -28.19
C LYS A 809 8.89 -26.24 -27.50
N LYS A 810 7.77 -26.73 -28.03
CA LYS A 810 6.53 -26.88 -27.27
C LYS A 810 6.61 -28.20 -26.49
N LEU A 811 6.26 -28.15 -25.22
CA LEU A 811 5.92 -29.28 -24.34
C LEU A 811 4.71 -28.82 -23.51
N GLN A 812 3.90 -29.73 -23.02
CA GLN A 812 2.72 -29.39 -22.22
C GLN A 812 3.09 -29.36 -20.73
N LEU A 813 2.31 -28.67 -19.89
CA LEU A 813 2.59 -28.61 -18.44
C LEU A 813 2.63 -30.02 -17.80
N MET A 814 1.87 -30.97 -18.37
CA MET A 814 1.79 -32.38 -17.98
C MET A 814 3.06 -33.21 -18.29
N ASP A 815 4.08 -32.64 -18.92
CA ASP A 815 5.38 -33.28 -19.21
C ASP A 815 6.42 -33.09 -18.07
N TYR A 816 6.00 -32.60 -16.89
CA TYR A 816 6.83 -32.29 -15.72
C TYR A 816 6.39 -33.05 -14.46
#